data_AF-A0A9P8VD62-F1
#
_entry.id   AF-A0A9P8VD62-F1
#
_cell.length_a   1.000
_cell.length_b   1.000
_cell.length_c   1.000
_cell.angle_alpha   90.00
_cell.angle_beta   90.00
_cell.angle_gamma   90.00
#
_symmetry.space_group_name_H-M   'P 1'
#
loop_
_entity.id
_entity.type
_entity.pdbx_description
1 polymer ?
#
loop_
_entity_poly.entity_id
_entity_poly.type
_entity_poly.pdbx_seq_one_letter_code
_entity_poly.pdbx_strand_id
1 'polypeptide(L)'
;MRLGPFAVVYHAQGFTIIVYPAKCDEWKSIMPASESTSFERSAALKYVVFNAGKAGMFLPTSTVPPQRTQDTESVSTDFLRQVYGLDYGQLLPDKLRGDPDCHNLFLAFPPSRGSVLQMMCTWLRSVNPKCRLFVSDIPGDWTAFADAAESEGGVFIIHSRALQTIRFFAGIQALLHAKSSHVLFWKFEERFEHLKSRTLSRQFVEGYAPFGLSCIFPHGDAVFLTPSFFVSHPNEAYHLLSWYKAQYRRSAAHIQLVVSSGIVTFLRDLAMEKMAERTHLIATEPRCNLASCALTEKDCKARFDVWQLVSDLTRATIAASMPGSVFEYADETIHPCDEQSLVNWFAFWSSTKIHRYRNFRVIGATDSASRRTSIRIDVPPFMRDMSAYPDHTRLPWAAMPTTRSHETDLLEKDGAVDFIRHLEVPNLQNFIVRTFKYPVSYLQSPPDMARHFGDLDMKFSTATSWLKFVREYKGKANTHLCFFYTIKEDWDTWDKDSHRYGTFPPRHAWFAALRPTHPHRFPYEDLELFIWDVATYDMAPAQHDEVYESELLPAQKALIELVRDGGLPLPLRTVWVGDDQPNWLGNTSAIDRTLKMMELMAEQFKTWLPPSSLALQQHGYRKVVQSSREPPAQPDSSAPLYAVFLPPSAPGPYPPPDTRKPEKHLSVNNFYQKVKKAPAGASKMEYQYTATTSWYGIQRGMGRHFEHIQVGGQIRRIYEALRVPRNADT
;
A
#
# COMPACT_ATOMS: atom_id res chain seq x y z
N MET A 1 -41.83 -5.92 -33.76
CA MET A 1 -41.84 -5.51 -32.34
C MET A 1 -42.30 -6.70 -31.52
N ARG A 2 -41.56 -7.09 -30.48
CA ARG A 2 -41.99 -8.20 -29.60
C ARG A 2 -43.22 -7.74 -28.81
N LEU A 3 -44.31 -8.51 -28.91
CA LEU A 3 -45.55 -8.31 -28.15
C LEU A 3 -45.29 -8.75 -26.69
N GLY A 4 -45.42 -7.82 -25.75
CA GLY A 4 -45.28 -7.99 -24.29
C GLY A 4 -45.30 -6.62 -23.59
N PRO A 5 -45.36 -6.55 -22.24
CA PRO A 5 -45.49 -5.30 -21.47
C PRO A 5 -44.19 -4.50 -21.39
N PHE A 6 -43.57 -4.22 -22.53
CA PHE A 6 -42.33 -3.47 -22.60
C PHE A 6 -42.62 -1.99 -22.80
N ALA A 7 -42.01 -1.13 -21.99
CA ALA A 7 -42.05 0.32 -22.14
C ALA A 7 -40.64 0.90 -22.20
N VAL A 8 -40.50 2.03 -22.88
CA VAL A 8 -39.27 2.82 -22.92
C VAL A 8 -39.40 3.95 -21.91
N VAL A 9 -38.46 4.05 -20.99
CA VAL A 9 -38.41 5.12 -20.00
C VAL A 9 -37.31 6.10 -20.39
N TYR A 10 -37.67 7.38 -20.47
CA TYR A 10 -36.75 8.49 -20.69
C TYR A 10 -36.75 9.40 -19.46
N HIS A 11 -35.57 9.63 -18.89
CA HIS A 11 -35.41 10.45 -17.70
C HIS A 11 -34.66 11.74 -18.06
N ALA A 12 -35.28 12.89 -17.80
CA ALA A 12 -34.69 14.22 -17.92
C ALA A 12 -34.69 14.94 -16.57
N GLN A 13 -33.89 16.00 -16.42
CA GLN A 13 -33.92 16.80 -15.19
C GLN A 13 -35.30 17.44 -15.00
N GLY A 14 -36.07 16.94 -14.04
CA GLY A 14 -37.38 17.46 -13.65
C GLY A 14 -38.60 16.70 -14.20
N PHE A 15 -38.42 15.71 -15.07
CA PHE A 15 -39.54 14.88 -15.54
C PHE A 15 -39.09 13.50 -16.04
N THR A 16 -39.95 12.51 -15.85
CA THR A 16 -39.80 11.17 -16.43
C THR A 16 -40.91 10.94 -17.44
N ILE A 17 -40.54 10.40 -18.60
CA ILE A 17 -41.46 10.00 -19.66
C ILE A 17 -41.45 8.47 -19.75
N ILE A 18 -42.62 7.85 -19.72
CA ILE A 18 -42.78 6.43 -20.04
C ILE A 18 -43.54 6.33 -21.35
N VAL A 19 -42.99 5.61 -22.33
CA VAL A 19 -43.61 5.32 -23.64
C VAL A 19 -43.93 3.84 -23.73
N TYR A 20 -45.19 3.48 -23.96
CA TYR A 20 -45.67 2.10 -23.92
C TYR A 20 -46.62 1.75 -25.08
N PRO A 21 -46.76 0.47 -25.48
CA PRO A 21 -47.68 0.05 -26.53
C PRO A 21 -49.13 0.30 -26.17
N ALA A 22 -49.84 1.02 -27.05
CA ALA A 22 -51.24 1.41 -26.82
C ALA A 22 -52.22 0.23 -26.75
N LYS A 23 -51.84 -0.92 -27.36
CA LYS A 23 -52.68 -2.13 -27.46
C LYS A 23 -52.40 -3.19 -26.38
N CYS A 24 -51.61 -2.87 -25.36
CA CYS A 24 -51.27 -3.79 -24.28
C CYS A 24 -52.21 -3.56 -23.07
N ASP A 25 -53.00 -4.57 -22.73
CA ASP A 25 -54.03 -4.47 -21.68
C ASP A 25 -53.45 -4.36 -20.27
N GLU A 26 -52.23 -4.84 -20.05
CA GLU A 26 -51.53 -4.74 -18.75
C GLU A 26 -51.28 -3.26 -18.38
N TRP A 27 -50.89 -2.43 -19.36
CA TRP A 27 -50.70 -0.99 -19.16
C TRP A 27 -51.99 -0.22 -18.90
N LYS A 28 -53.14 -0.70 -19.41
CA LYS A 28 -54.44 -0.10 -19.11
C LYS A 28 -54.81 -0.25 -17.64
N SER A 29 -54.42 -1.37 -17.01
CA SER A 29 -54.64 -1.58 -15.58
C SER A 29 -53.76 -0.70 -14.69
N ILE A 30 -52.51 -0.44 -15.12
CA ILE A 30 -51.52 0.30 -14.34
C ILE A 30 -51.73 1.82 -14.45
N MET A 31 -52.20 2.33 -15.60
CA MET A 31 -52.30 3.76 -15.89
C MET A 31 -53.72 4.20 -16.33
N PRO A 32 -54.76 3.97 -15.50
CA PRO A 32 -56.16 4.23 -15.88
C PRO A 32 -56.45 5.71 -16.17
N ALA A 33 -55.75 6.63 -15.49
CA ALA A 33 -55.93 8.07 -15.68
C ALA A 33 -55.53 8.56 -17.09
N SER A 34 -54.63 7.83 -17.78
CA SER A 34 -54.16 8.17 -19.13
C SER A 34 -55.08 7.69 -20.27
N GLU A 35 -56.11 6.89 -19.95
CA GLU A 35 -57.13 6.44 -20.91
C GLU A 35 -58.24 7.48 -21.12
N SER A 36 -58.33 8.49 -20.24
CA SER A 36 -59.46 9.42 -20.14
C SER A 36 -59.52 10.51 -21.22
N THR A 37 -58.45 10.72 -22.00
CA THR A 37 -58.41 11.75 -23.04
C THR A 37 -58.72 11.14 -24.41
N SER A 38 -60.00 11.20 -24.77
CA SER A 38 -60.54 10.86 -26.08
C SER A 38 -60.10 11.88 -27.13
N PHE A 39 -58.95 11.67 -27.77
CA PHE A 39 -58.66 12.22 -29.10
C PHE A 39 -57.87 11.23 -29.96
N GLU A 40 -58.62 10.63 -30.89
CA GLU A 40 -58.30 10.17 -32.24
C GLU A 40 -57.05 9.32 -32.59
N ARG A 41 -57.36 8.15 -33.18
CA ARG A 41 -56.70 7.44 -34.30
C ARG A 41 -55.29 6.83 -34.08
N SER A 42 -55.30 5.50 -33.92
CA SER A 42 -54.26 4.55 -34.33
C SER A 42 -52.80 4.83 -33.94
N ALA A 43 -52.55 5.44 -32.78
CA ALA A 43 -51.20 5.51 -32.24
C ALA A 43 -50.77 4.12 -31.75
N ALA A 44 -49.63 3.60 -32.23
CA ALA A 44 -49.07 2.34 -31.76
C ALA A 44 -48.49 2.43 -30.34
N LEU A 45 -48.16 3.65 -29.89
CA LEU A 45 -47.54 3.96 -28.61
C LEU A 45 -48.31 5.09 -27.91
N LYS A 46 -48.45 4.99 -26.59
CA LYS A 46 -48.89 6.05 -25.68
C LYS A 46 -47.71 6.48 -24.81
N TYR A 47 -47.80 7.67 -24.22
CA TYR A 47 -46.81 8.12 -23.25
C TYR A 47 -47.44 8.84 -22.06
N VAL A 48 -46.75 8.81 -20.92
CA VAL A 48 -47.10 9.55 -19.71
C VAL A 48 -45.87 10.32 -19.25
N VAL A 49 -46.06 11.60 -18.93
CA VAL A 49 -45.03 12.47 -18.36
C VAL A 49 -45.43 12.79 -16.93
N PHE A 50 -44.55 12.50 -15.98
CA PHE A 50 -44.73 12.90 -14.59
C PHE A 50 -43.48 13.58 -14.05
N ASN A 51 -43.68 14.50 -13.12
CA ASN A 51 -42.59 15.17 -12.44
C ASN A 51 -41.88 14.15 -11.54
N ALA A 52 -40.63 13.84 -11.87
CA ALA A 52 -39.77 13.08 -10.98
C ALA A 52 -39.32 14.01 -9.87
N GLY A 53 -40.18 14.24 -8.87
CA GLY A 53 -39.74 14.73 -7.57
C GLY A 53 -38.60 13.82 -7.10
N LYS A 54 -37.56 14.40 -6.48
CA LYS A 54 -36.26 13.79 -6.10
C LYS A 54 -36.35 12.37 -5.49
N ALA A 55 -36.72 11.38 -6.29
CA ALA A 55 -36.55 9.98 -6.04
C ALA A 55 -35.12 9.71 -6.51
N GLY A 56 -34.19 9.78 -5.56
CA GLY A 56 -32.87 9.21 -5.79
C GLY A 56 -33.03 7.77 -6.26
N MET A 57 -32.03 7.23 -6.94
CA MET A 57 -31.94 5.83 -7.39
C MET A 57 -31.97 4.79 -6.25
N PHE A 58 -32.52 5.12 -5.09
CA PHE A 58 -32.77 4.23 -3.98
C PHE A 58 -34.27 4.26 -3.72
N LEU A 59 -34.87 3.06 -3.75
CA LEU A 59 -36.29 2.76 -3.61
C LEU A 59 -37.02 3.72 -2.63
N PRO A 60 -38.27 4.11 -2.93
CA PRO A 60 -39.05 4.93 -2.01
C PRO A 60 -39.24 4.18 -0.70
N THR A 61 -38.81 4.80 0.41
CA THR A 61 -39.26 4.47 1.76
C THR A 61 -40.78 4.61 1.77
N SER A 62 -41.49 3.48 1.71
CA SER A 62 -42.93 3.45 1.96
C SER A 62 -43.16 3.78 3.43
N THR A 63 -43.82 4.90 3.70
CA THR A 63 -44.32 5.31 5.01
C THR A 63 -45.68 4.68 5.34
N VAL A 64 -46.06 3.61 4.65
CA VAL A 64 -47.29 2.86 4.96
C VAL A 64 -46.96 1.79 6.02
N PRO A 65 -47.70 1.71 7.14
CA PRO A 65 -47.52 0.63 8.10
C PRO A 65 -47.76 -0.72 7.40
N PRO A 66 -47.00 -1.78 7.72
CA PRO A 66 -47.05 -3.02 6.95
C PRO A 66 -48.42 -3.68 7.16
N GLN A 67 -49.27 -3.64 6.15
CA GLN A 67 -50.34 -4.62 6.03
C GLN A 67 -49.67 -5.97 5.76
N ARG A 68 -49.88 -6.92 6.66
CA ARG A 68 -49.44 -8.31 6.53
C ARG A 68 -50.03 -8.93 5.25
N THR A 69 -49.30 -8.87 4.15
CA THR A 69 -49.47 -9.77 3.01
C THR A 69 -48.43 -10.87 3.13
N GLN A 70 -48.87 -12.09 3.44
CA GLN A 70 -48.05 -13.23 3.87
C GLN A 70 -47.07 -13.79 2.82
N ASP A 71 -46.98 -13.22 1.61
CA ASP A 71 -46.21 -13.81 0.50
C ASP A 71 -45.17 -12.89 -0.18
N THR A 72 -44.75 -11.79 0.46
CA THR A 72 -43.80 -10.82 -0.15
C THR A 72 -42.38 -10.81 0.43
N GLU A 73 -42.10 -11.60 1.47
CA GLU A 73 -40.80 -11.56 2.17
C GLU A 73 -39.62 -12.14 1.34
N SER A 74 -39.85 -13.04 0.39
CA SER A 74 -38.78 -13.70 -0.36
C SER A 74 -38.14 -12.84 -1.47
N VAL A 75 -38.90 -11.93 -2.08
CA VAL A 75 -38.47 -11.21 -3.28
C VAL A 75 -37.41 -10.14 -2.96
N SER A 76 -37.47 -9.52 -1.77
CA SER A 76 -36.52 -8.47 -1.38
C SER A 76 -35.15 -9.02 -0.99
N THR A 77 -35.08 -10.19 -0.35
CA THR A 77 -33.81 -10.79 0.09
C THR A 77 -33.05 -11.41 -1.07
N ASP A 78 -33.75 -12.07 -1.99
CA ASP A 78 -33.15 -12.66 -3.20
C ASP A 78 -32.68 -11.59 -4.18
N PHE A 79 -33.41 -10.48 -4.31
CA PHE A 79 -32.97 -9.32 -5.08
C PHE A 79 -31.68 -8.72 -4.50
N LEU A 80 -31.59 -8.54 -3.18
CA LEU A 80 -30.37 -8.02 -2.55
C LEU A 80 -29.19 -8.99 -2.69
N ARG A 81 -29.43 -10.30 -2.63
CA ARG A 81 -28.42 -11.32 -2.87
C ARG A 81 -27.94 -11.32 -4.33
N GLN A 82 -28.84 -11.24 -5.30
CA GLN A 82 -28.53 -11.28 -6.73
C GLN A 82 -27.90 -9.97 -7.24
N VAL A 83 -28.35 -8.81 -6.74
CA VAL A 83 -27.89 -7.49 -7.20
C VAL A 83 -26.65 -7.02 -6.44
N TYR A 84 -26.56 -7.30 -5.14
CA TYR A 84 -25.49 -6.80 -4.27
C TYR A 84 -24.50 -7.86 -3.82
N GLY A 85 -24.74 -9.14 -4.15
CA GLY A 85 -23.85 -10.25 -3.76
C GLY A 85 -23.76 -10.45 -2.24
N LEU A 86 -24.69 -9.88 -1.47
CA LEU A 86 -24.69 -9.93 0.00
C LEU A 86 -25.37 -11.22 0.47
N ASP A 87 -24.62 -12.10 1.14
CA ASP A 87 -25.13 -13.35 1.71
C ASP A 87 -25.03 -13.32 3.23
N TYR A 88 -26.19 -13.31 3.90
CA TYR A 88 -26.29 -13.28 5.35
C TYR A 88 -25.66 -14.51 6.02
N GLY A 89 -25.76 -15.68 5.39
CA GLY A 89 -25.17 -16.91 5.91
C GLY A 89 -23.63 -16.88 5.92
N GLN A 90 -23.04 -16.15 4.97
CA GLN A 90 -21.58 -15.99 4.89
C GLN A 90 -21.04 -15.02 5.94
N LEU A 91 -21.85 -14.07 6.43
CA LEU A 91 -21.45 -13.11 7.46
C LEU A 91 -21.24 -13.74 8.84
N LEU A 92 -21.97 -14.81 9.14
CA LEU A 92 -22.03 -15.42 10.46
C LEU A 92 -20.93 -16.48 10.67
N PRO A 93 -20.32 -16.52 11.87
CA PRO A 93 -19.48 -17.63 12.29
C PRO A 93 -20.29 -18.94 12.31
N ASP A 94 -19.63 -20.08 12.04
CA ASP A 94 -20.29 -21.39 11.95
C ASP A 94 -21.14 -21.75 13.18
N LYS A 95 -20.75 -21.29 14.37
CA LYS A 95 -21.50 -21.52 15.61
C LYS A 95 -22.76 -20.68 15.76
N LEU A 96 -22.79 -19.47 15.19
CA LEU A 96 -23.95 -18.59 15.27
C LEU A 96 -25.02 -18.96 14.23
N ARG A 97 -24.66 -19.68 13.15
CA ARG A 97 -25.61 -20.08 12.10
C ARG A 97 -26.81 -20.91 12.58
N GLY A 98 -26.73 -21.52 13.76
CA GLY A 98 -27.79 -22.36 14.33
C GLY A 98 -28.72 -21.67 15.34
N ASP A 99 -28.41 -20.44 15.79
CA ASP A 99 -29.20 -19.74 16.81
C ASP A 99 -29.48 -18.28 16.40
N PRO A 100 -30.64 -18.01 15.76
CA PRO A 100 -30.98 -16.69 15.24
C PRO A 100 -31.19 -15.62 16.33
N ASP A 101 -31.36 -16.01 17.60
CA ASP A 101 -31.61 -15.08 18.71
C ASP A 101 -30.30 -14.51 19.29
N CYS A 102 -29.15 -15.09 18.91
CA CYS A 102 -27.81 -14.73 19.37
C CYS A 102 -26.96 -14.01 18.30
N HIS A 103 -27.59 -13.47 17.24
CA HIS A 103 -26.86 -12.75 16.19
C HIS A 103 -26.57 -11.30 16.63
N ASN A 104 -25.38 -11.06 17.20
CA ASN A 104 -24.88 -9.72 17.52
C ASN A 104 -24.09 -9.15 16.34
N LEU A 105 -24.52 -8.01 15.77
CA LEU A 105 -23.80 -7.32 14.69
C LEU A 105 -23.50 -5.87 15.02
N PHE A 106 -22.27 -5.44 14.80
CA PHE A 106 -21.83 -4.05 14.93
C PHE A 106 -21.47 -3.46 13.57
N LEU A 107 -22.02 -2.28 13.25
CA LEU A 107 -21.79 -1.56 12.00
C LEU A 107 -21.01 -0.26 12.25
N ALA A 108 -19.78 -0.20 11.74
CA ALA A 108 -18.91 0.97 11.79
C ALA A 108 -18.89 1.69 10.43
N PHE A 109 -19.71 2.72 10.27
CA PHE A 109 -19.81 3.51 9.04
C PHE A 109 -19.47 4.98 9.33
N PRO A 110 -18.79 5.68 8.41
CA PRO A 110 -18.53 7.10 8.60
C PRO A 110 -19.85 7.89 8.48
N PRO A 111 -19.99 9.04 9.17
CA PRO A 111 -21.22 9.86 9.11
C PRO A 111 -21.61 10.27 7.68
N SER A 112 -20.64 10.41 6.79
CA SER A 112 -20.86 10.72 5.36
C SER A 112 -21.57 9.62 4.57
N ARG A 113 -21.74 8.42 5.15
CA ARG A 113 -22.39 7.25 4.55
C ARG A 113 -23.60 6.74 5.34
N GLY A 114 -24.26 7.61 6.10
CA GLY A 114 -25.45 7.25 6.88
C GLY A 114 -26.57 6.57 6.07
N SER A 115 -26.75 6.92 4.79
CA SER A 115 -27.74 6.25 3.92
C SER A 115 -27.41 4.78 3.66
N VAL A 116 -26.13 4.46 3.45
CA VAL A 116 -25.66 3.07 3.25
C VAL A 116 -25.76 2.29 4.55
N LEU A 117 -25.47 2.92 5.69
CA LEU A 117 -25.68 2.33 7.01
C LEU A 117 -27.16 1.97 7.23
N GLN A 118 -28.09 2.87 6.93
CA GLN A 118 -29.53 2.60 7.06
C GLN A 118 -29.99 1.48 6.13
N MET A 119 -29.49 1.43 4.90
CA MET A 119 -29.73 0.32 3.96
C MET A 119 -29.27 -1.02 4.56
N MET A 120 -28.04 -1.07 5.09
CA MET A 120 -27.50 -2.28 5.75
C MET A 120 -28.33 -2.70 6.96
N CYS A 121 -28.71 -1.76 7.83
CA CYS A 121 -29.58 -2.05 8.98
C CYS A 121 -30.93 -2.64 8.55
N THR A 122 -31.54 -2.06 7.50
CA THR A 122 -32.84 -2.52 6.99
C THR A 122 -32.73 -3.93 6.41
N TRP A 123 -31.68 -4.18 5.63
CA TRP A 123 -31.40 -5.50 5.07
C TRP A 123 -31.18 -6.55 6.16
N LEU A 124 -30.31 -6.28 7.15
CA LEU A 124 -30.02 -7.23 8.22
C LEU A 124 -31.28 -7.57 9.04
N ARG A 125 -32.12 -6.58 9.33
CA ARG A 125 -33.41 -6.79 10.02
C ARG A 125 -34.43 -7.54 9.16
N SER A 126 -34.44 -7.34 7.84
CA SER A 126 -35.34 -8.08 6.95
C SER A 126 -34.97 -9.56 6.87
N VAL A 127 -33.68 -9.90 6.98
CA VAL A 127 -33.23 -11.30 6.93
C VAL A 127 -33.39 -11.98 8.29
N ASN A 128 -33.05 -11.30 9.38
CA ASN A 128 -33.30 -11.79 10.74
C ASN A 128 -33.86 -10.66 11.62
N PRO A 129 -35.19 -10.64 11.86
CA PRO A 129 -35.82 -9.64 12.72
C PRO A 129 -35.34 -9.67 14.18
N LYS A 130 -34.76 -10.79 14.64
CA LYS A 130 -34.31 -10.98 16.02
C LYS A 130 -32.84 -10.64 16.26
N CYS A 131 -32.09 -10.26 15.21
CA CYS A 131 -30.69 -9.89 15.37
C CYS A 131 -30.52 -8.60 16.21
N ARG A 132 -29.47 -8.56 17.04
CA ARG A 132 -29.09 -7.38 17.82
C ARG A 132 -28.14 -6.54 16.98
N LEU A 133 -28.58 -5.35 16.58
CA LEU A 133 -27.80 -4.41 15.76
C LEU A 133 -27.28 -3.26 16.61
N PHE A 134 -25.98 -3.04 16.55
CA PHE A 134 -25.26 -1.94 17.17
C PHE A 134 -24.61 -1.09 16.08
N VAL A 135 -24.57 0.23 16.27
CA VAL A 135 -24.03 1.16 15.25
C VAL A 135 -23.04 2.15 15.85
N SER A 136 -22.04 2.55 15.06
CA SER A 136 -21.01 3.51 15.51
C SER A 136 -21.55 4.90 15.85
N ASP A 137 -22.74 5.26 15.36
CA ASP A 137 -23.34 6.58 15.55
C ASP A 137 -23.97 6.75 16.94
N ILE A 138 -24.24 5.64 17.65
CA ILE A 138 -24.86 5.67 18.99
C ILE A 138 -23.77 5.50 20.04
N PRO A 139 -23.59 6.47 20.95
CA PRO A 139 -22.65 6.33 22.06
C PRO A 139 -23.00 5.15 22.96
N GLY A 140 -22.03 4.31 23.29
CA GLY A 140 -22.21 3.12 24.15
C GLY A 140 -22.54 1.82 23.41
N ASP A 141 -22.93 1.88 22.13
CA ASP A 141 -23.22 0.68 21.33
C ASP A 141 -21.98 -0.21 21.15
N TRP A 142 -20.79 0.39 21.05
CA TRP A 142 -19.54 -0.37 20.95
C TRP A 142 -19.29 -1.20 22.21
N THR A 143 -19.44 -0.60 23.39
CA THR A 143 -19.24 -1.30 24.66
C THR A 143 -20.28 -2.40 24.85
N ALA A 144 -21.54 -2.12 24.55
CA ALA A 144 -22.61 -3.12 24.61
C ALA A 144 -22.37 -4.30 23.65
N PHE A 145 -21.90 -4.01 22.43
CA PHE A 145 -21.50 -5.04 21.48
C PHE A 145 -20.31 -5.85 21.98
N ALA A 146 -19.25 -5.21 22.49
CA ALA A 146 -18.06 -5.89 22.95
C ALA A 146 -18.38 -6.89 24.08
N ASP A 147 -19.21 -6.48 25.05
CA ASP A 147 -19.65 -7.34 26.17
C ASP A 147 -20.51 -8.52 25.66
N ALA A 148 -21.44 -8.28 24.73
CA ALA A 148 -22.25 -9.33 24.13
C ALA A 148 -21.40 -10.29 23.28
N ALA A 149 -20.46 -9.76 22.49
CA ALA A 149 -19.63 -10.51 21.58
C ALA A 149 -18.58 -11.39 22.30
N GLU A 150 -18.18 -11.03 23.52
CA GLU A 150 -17.27 -11.83 24.34
C GLU A 150 -17.91 -13.14 24.80
N SER A 151 -19.22 -13.13 25.10
CA SER A 151 -19.97 -14.28 25.61
C SER A 151 -20.70 -15.07 24.52
N GLU A 152 -21.42 -14.38 23.63
CA GLU A 152 -22.28 -14.98 22.60
C GLU A 152 -21.60 -15.04 21.22
N GLY A 153 -20.53 -14.26 20.98
CA GLY A 153 -19.95 -14.07 19.66
C GLY A 153 -20.64 -12.95 18.86
N GLY A 154 -20.11 -12.62 17.67
CA GLY A 154 -20.70 -11.55 16.87
C GLY A 154 -20.03 -11.29 15.53
N VAL A 155 -20.54 -10.26 14.83
CA VAL A 155 -20.05 -9.84 13.51
C VAL A 155 -19.77 -8.35 13.55
N PHE A 156 -18.53 -7.96 13.27
CA PHE A 156 -18.13 -6.56 13.14
C PHE A 156 -17.99 -6.22 11.66
N ILE A 157 -18.77 -5.25 11.16
CA ILE A 157 -18.71 -4.79 9.78
C ILE A 157 -18.27 -3.33 9.76
N ILE A 158 -17.14 -3.06 9.11
CA ILE A 158 -16.59 -1.71 9.00
C ILE A 158 -16.52 -1.26 7.54
N HIS A 159 -17.00 -0.05 7.28
CA HIS A 159 -16.90 0.56 5.97
C HIS A 159 -15.43 0.87 5.62
N SER A 160 -15.03 0.71 4.35
CA SER A 160 -13.66 0.89 3.87
C SER A 160 -13.05 2.24 4.27
N ARG A 161 -13.83 3.32 4.15
CA ARG A 161 -13.45 4.69 4.56
C ARG A 161 -13.31 4.88 6.08
N ALA A 162 -13.86 3.97 6.89
CA ALA A 162 -13.74 4.00 8.34
C ALA A 162 -12.62 3.08 8.86
N LEU A 163 -11.90 2.32 8.02
CA LEU A 163 -10.88 1.36 8.50
C LEU A 163 -9.82 1.98 9.42
N GLN A 164 -9.46 3.25 9.21
CA GLN A 164 -8.50 3.94 10.07
C GLN A 164 -9.02 4.22 11.49
N THR A 165 -10.33 4.11 11.73
CA THR A 165 -10.92 4.26 13.06
C THR A 165 -10.80 3.00 13.92
N ILE A 166 -10.28 1.90 13.38
CA ILE A 166 -10.06 0.63 14.11
C ILE A 166 -9.30 0.87 15.43
N ARG A 167 -8.30 1.75 15.39
CA ARG A 167 -7.48 2.14 16.55
C ARG A 167 -8.26 2.83 17.68
N PHE A 168 -9.51 3.24 17.45
CA PHE A 168 -10.34 3.95 18.44
C PHE A 168 -11.37 3.05 19.11
N PHE A 169 -11.56 1.82 18.64
CA PHE A 169 -12.46 0.87 19.29
C PHE A 169 -11.78 0.29 20.53
N ALA A 170 -12.11 0.86 21.70
CA ALA A 170 -11.54 0.48 22.97
C ALA A 170 -11.71 -1.02 23.23
N GLY A 171 -10.63 -1.71 23.59
CA GLY A 171 -10.69 -3.13 23.94
C GLY A 171 -10.85 -4.09 22.75
N ILE A 172 -10.76 -3.62 21.50
CA ILE A 172 -10.80 -4.50 20.32
C ILE A 172 -9.70 -5.58 20.36
N GLN A 173 -8.57 -5.30 21.02
CA GLN A 173 -7.51 -6.25 21.31
C GLN A 173 -8.03 -7.51 22.04
N ALA A 174 -8.96 -7.37 22.99
CA ALA A 174 -9.51 -8.51 23.71
C ALA A 174 -10.33 -9.40 22.77
N LEU A 175 -11.15 -8.80 21.90
CA LEU A 175 -11.97 -9.51 20.92
C LEU A 175 -11.12 -10.25 19.86
N LEU A 176 -9.99 -9.65 19.45
CA LEU A 176 -9.06 -10.27 18.50
C LEU A 176 -8.30 -11.45 19.11
N HIS A 177 -7.86 -11.30 20.37
CA HIS A 177 -6.95 -12.24 21.05
C HIS A 177 -7.65 -13.29 21.94
N ALA A 178 -8.98 -13.24 22.08
CA ALA A 178 -9.73 -14.21 22.86
C ALA A 178 -9.58 -15.63 22.26
N LYS A 179 -9.24 -16.61 23.11
CA LYS A 179 -9.06 -18.03 22.71
C LYS A 179 -10.31 -18.65 22.10
N SER A 180 -11.48 -18.03 22.31
CA SER A 180 -12.80 -18.46 21.88
C SER A 180 -13.36 -17.61 20.73
N SER A 181 -12.62 -16.65 20.15
CA SER A 181 -13.21 -15.53 19.41
C SER A 181 -14.16 -15.96 18.29
N HIS A 182 -15.46 -15.95 18.59
CA HIS A 182 -16.58 -16.14 17.67
C HIS A 182 -16.95 -14.83 16.97
N VAL A 183 -15.98 -13.90 16.88
CA VAL A 183 -16.16 -12.60 16.24
C VAL A 183 -15.49 -12.61 14.88
N LEU A 184 -16.31 -12.45 13.85
CA LEU A 184 -15.87 -12.23 12.47
C LEU A 184 -15.81 -10.74 12.18
N PHE A 185 -14.76 -10.31 11.49
CA PHE A 185 -14.58 -8.92 11.12
C PHE A 185 -14.63 -8.81 9.60
N TRP A 186 -15.43 -7.90 9.09
CA TRP A 186 -15.67 -7.69 7.68
C TRP A 186 -15.43 -6.24 7.30
N LYS A 187 -14.73 -6.04 6.18
CA LYS A 187 -14.63 -4.76 5.48
C LYS A 187 -15.76 -4.71 4.44
N PHE A 188 -16.56 -3.65 4.48
CA PHE A 188 -17.54 -3.30 3.47
C PHE A 188 -16.97 -2.24 2.52
N GLU A 189 -17.04 -2.48 1.22
CA GLU A 189 -16.48 -1.62 0.18
C GLU A 189 -17.49 -1.29 -0.91
N GLU A 190 -17.62 0.00 -1.21
CA GLU A 190 -18.44 0.52 -2.31
C GLU A 190 -17.63 0.53 -3.62
N ARG A 191 -18.05 -0.23 -4.62
CA ARG A 191 -17.37 -0.39 -5.93
C ARG A 191 -18.11 0.38 -7.03
N PHE A 192 -18.21 1.70 -6.91
CA PHE A 192 -18.96 2.55 -7.86
C PHE A 192 -18.16 3.03 -9.09
N GLU A 193 -16.89 2.62 -9.24
CA GLU A 193 -16.00 3.19 -10.27
C GLU A 193 -16.22 2.65 -11.69
N HIS A 194 -16.95 1.54 -11.87
CA HIS A 194 -17.13 0.89 -13.18
C HIS A 194 -18.32 1.38 -14.02
N LEU A 195 -19.19 2.25 -13.48
CA LEU A 195 -20.44 2.65 -14.16
C LEU A 195 -20.30 3.85 -15.13
N LYS A 196 -19.08 4.35 -15.38
CA LYS A 196 -18.86 5.47 -16.32
C LYS A 196 -18.64 5.05 -17.79
N SER A 197 -18.57 3.75 -18.10
CA SER A 197 -18.48 3.29 -19.49
C SER A 197 -19.86 3.04 -20.10
N ARG A 198 -20.23 3.88 -21.06
CA ARG A 198 -21.56 3.98 -21.68
C ARG A 198 -21.82 2.98 -22.80
N THR A 199 -21.28 1.76 -22.70
CA THR A 199 -21.58 0.67 -23.65
C THR A 199 -21.97 -0.59 -22.89
N LEU A 200 -23.28 -0.72 -22.63
CA LEU A 200 -23.88 -1.94 -22.11
C LEU A 200 -23.82 -3.04 -23.19
N SER A 201 -22.70 -3.77 -23.22
CA SER A 201 -22.66 -5.05 -23.92
C SER A 201 -23.25 -6.12 -23.02
N ARG A 202 -24.15 -6.92 -23.59
CA ARG A 202 -25.09 -7.84 -22.93
C ARG A 202 -24.45 -9.09 -22.27
N GLN A 203 -23.14 -9.06 -22.01
CA GLN A 203 -22.37 -10.16 -21.40
C GLN A 203 -22.01 -9.92 -19.92
N PHE A 204 -22.39 -8.78 -19.33
CA PHE A 204 -22.05 -8.39 -17.95
C PHE A 204 -23.08 -8.83 -16.89
N VAL A 205 -23.37 -10.12 -16.75
CA VAL A 205 -24.32 -10.60 -15.71
C VAL A 205 -23.67 -11.49 -14.64
N GLU A 206 -22.39 -11.82 -14.73
CA GLU A 206 -21.72 -12.58 -13.65
C GLU A 206 -20.52 -11.80 -13.10
N GLY A 207 -20.66 -11.23 -11.90
CA GLY A 207 -19.52 -10.93 -11.02
C GLY A 207 -19.30 -9.48 -10.54
N TYR A 208 -20.02 -8.47 -11.04
CA TYR A 208 -19.83 -7.07 -10.61
C TYR A 208 -20.94 -6.58 -9.69
N ALA A 209 -20.96 -7.07 -8.45
CA ALA A 209 -21.77 -6.46 -7.39
C ALA A 209 -21.20 -5.07 -7.06
N PRO A 210 -22.05 -4.03 -6.90
CA PRO A 210 -21.60 -2.66 -6.60
C PRO A 210 -21.10 -2.52 -5.17
N PHE A 211 -21.23 -3.56 -4.34
CA PHE A 211 -20.65 -3.66 -3.01
C PHE A 211 -19.79 -4.91 -2.91
N GLY A 212 -18.73 -4.84 -2.12
CA GLY A 212 -17.86 -5.96 -1.79
C GLY A 212 -17.72 -6.12 -0.28
N LEU A 213 -17.82 -7.36 0.20
CA LEU A 213 -17.47 -7.74 1.56
C LEU A 213 -16.16 -8.54 1.51
N SER A 214 -15.19 -8.18 2.35
CA SER A 214 -13.96 -8.95 2.52
C SER A 214 -13.63 -9.14 3.99
N CYS A 215 -13.13 -10.32 4.36
CA CYS A 215 -12.76 -10.61 5.74
C CYS A 215 -11.51 -9.82 6.13
N ILE A 216 -11.52 -9.26 7.34
CA ILE A 216 -10.36 -8.68 8.00
C ILE A 216 -10.12 -9.44 9.32
N PHE A 217 -8.90 -9.41 9.81
CA PHE A 217 -8.41 -10.21 10.94
C PHE A 217 -8.75 -11.72 10.84
N PRO A 218 -8.41 -12.38 9.71
CA PRO A 218 -8.88 -13.74 9.44
C PRO A 218 -8.27 -14.78 10.39
N HIS A 219 -6.94 -14.90 10.42
CA HIS A 219 -6.20 -15.82 11.29
C HIS A 219 -4.72 -15.40 11.36
N GLY A 220 -3.93 -16.07 12.18
CA GLY A 220 -2.49 -15.87 12.25
C GLY A 220 -2.03 -14.69 13.11
N ASP A 221 -0.73 -14.65 13.35
CA ASP A 221 -0.06 -13.76 14.28
C ASP A 221 1.11 -13.04 13.61
N ALA A 222 1.17 -11.72 13.73
CA ALA A 222 2.36 -10.94 13.42
C ALA A 222 3.02 -10.48 14.72
N VAL A 223 4.28 -10.87 14.93
CA VAL A 223 5.01 -10.65 16.18
C VAL A 223 6.24 -9.79 15.91
N PHE A 224 6.22 -8.55 16.39
CA PHE A 224 7.35 -7.64 16.31
C PHE A 224 8.33 -7.88 17.45
N LEU A 225 9.58 -8.17 17.11
CA LEU A 225 10.69 -8.36 18.04
C LEU A 225 11.48 -7.04 18.12
N THR A 226 11.36 -6.35 19.25
CA THR A 226 12.04 -5.06 19.46
C THR A 226 13.54 -5.24 19.68
N PRO A 227 14.38 -4.22 19.38
CA PRO A 227 15.79 -4.24 19.72
C PRO A 227 16.03 -4.42 21.23
N SER A 228 15.23 -3.78 22.11
CA SER A 228 15.42 -3.92 23.55
C SER A 228 15.20 -5.35 24.05
N PHE A 229 14.34 -6.15 23.39
CA PHE A 229 14.16 -7.56 23.71
C PHE A 229 15.44 -8.37 23.47
N PHE A 230 16.12 -8.15 22.33
CA PHE A 230 17.39 -8.82 22.02
C PHE A 230 18.52 -8.42 22.99
N VAL A 231 18.53 -7.17 23.45
CA VAL A 231 19.54 -6.68 24.41
C VAL A 231 19.32 -7.29 25.80
N SER A 232 18.08 -7.25 26.30
CA SER A 232 17.73 -7.55 27.70
C SER A 232 17.47 -9.02 28.01
N HIS A 233 16.93 -9.77 27.04
CA HIS A 233 16.48 -11.16 27.20
C HIS A 233 17.06 -12.11 26.12
N PRO A 234 18.40 -12.23 26.00
CA PRO A 234 19.02 -13.01 24.92
C PRO A 234 18.66 -14.50 24.94
N ASN A 235 18.53 -15.12 26.13
CA ASN A 235 18.14 -16.53 26.25
C ASN A 235 16.69 -16.79 25.79
N GLU A 236 15.77 -15.89 26.12
CA GLU A 236 14.38 -15.97 25.67
C GLU A 236 14.32 -15.75 24.15
N ALA A 237 15.04 -14.76 23.62
CA ALA A 237 15.15 -14.55 22.18
C ALA A 237 15.65 -15.81 21.45
N TYR A 238 16.69 -16.46 21.97
CA TYR A 238 17.18 -17.74 21.44
C TYR A 238 16.11 -18.84 21.48
N HIS A 239 15.42 -18.99 22.61
CA HIS A 239 14.39 -19.99 22.79
C HIS A 239 13.21 -19.79 21.81
N LEU A 240 12.71 -18.56 21.65
CA LEU A 240 11.65 -18.25 20.69
C LEU A 240 12.08 -18.56 19.25
N LEU A 241 13.27 -18.13 18.86
CA LEU A 241 13.75 -18.26 17.49
C LEU A 241 14.10 -19.71 17.14
N SER A 242 14.64 -20.48 18.07
CA SER A 242 14.89 -21.92 17.90
C SER A 242 13.61 -22.71 17.75
N TRP A 243 12.60 -22.43 18.59
CA TRP A 243 11.27 -22.98 18.43
C TRP A 243 10.64 -22.60 17.08
N TYR A 244 10.75 -21.33 16.68
CA TYR A 244 10.19 -20.85 15.42
C TYR A 244 10.88 -21.50 14.20
N LYS A 245 12.20 -21.66 14.22
CA LYS A 245 12.95 -22.39 13.18
C LYS A 245 12.46 -23.84 13.02
N ALA A 246 12.09 -24.50 14.13
CA ALA A 246 11.54 -25.84 14.11
C ALA A 246 10.09 -25.90 13.59
N GLN A 247 9.30 -24.84 13.79
CA GLN A 247 7.90 -24.80 13.38
C GLN A 247 7.64 -24.21 12.01
N TYR A 248 8.42 -23.23 11.54
CA TYR A 248 8.20 -22.59 10.24
C TYR A 248 8.30 -23.59 9.06
N ARG A 249 9.08 -24.67 9.22
CA ARG A 249 9.18 -25.75 8.22
C ARG A 249 7.96 -26.67 8.19
N ARG A 250 7.12 -26.64 9.21
CA ARG A 250 5.86 -27.38 9.29
C ARG A 250 4.78 -26.36 9.00
N SER A 251 4.16 -26.39 7.81
CA SER A 251 3.20 -25.38 7.28
C SER A 251 1.97 -25.01 8.15
N ALA A 252 1.94 -25.37 9.42
CA ALA A 252 0.87 -25.15 10.38
C ALA A 252 0.98 -23.83 11.17
N ALA A 253 2.11 -23.13 11.17
CA ALA A 253 2.28 -21.89 11.93
C ALA A 253 2.01 -20.65 11.04
N HIS A 254 0.80 -20.10 11.12
CA HIS A 254 0.46 -18.78 10.55
C HIS A 254 1.10 -17.63 11.36
N ILE A 255 2.40 -17.72 11.66
CA ILE A 255 3.13 -16.75 12.49
C ILE A 255 4.16 -16.05 11.62
N GLN A 256 4.09 -14.73 11.54
CA GLN A 256 5.06 -13.87 10.89
C GLN A 256 5.88 -13.13 11.95
N LEU A 257 7.20 -13.29 11.91
CA LEU A 257 8.10 -12.47 12.74
C LEU A 257 8.40 -11.16 12.01
N VAL A 258 8.36 -10.04 12.74
CA VAL A 258 8.68 -8.71 12.22
C VAL A 258 9.89 -8.15 12.98
N VAL A 259 10.87 -7.61 12.27
CA VAL A 259 12.16 -7.13 12.82
C VAL A 259 12.60 -5.83 12.15
N SER A 260 13.62 -5.15 12.68
CA SER A 260 14.18 -3.97 12.02
C SER A 260 14.91 -4.32 10.72
N SER A 261 14.99 -3.38 9.78
CA SER A 261 16.01 -3.41 8.72
C SER A 261 17.41 -3.55 9.36
N GLY A 262 18.33 -4.26 8.70
CA GLY A 262 19.67 -4.50 9.25
C GLY A 262 19.74 -5.34 10.54
N ILE A 263 18.73 -6.15 10.87
CA ILE A 263 18.74 -6.96 12.11
C ILE A 263 19.98 -7.86 12.24
N VAL A 264 20.49 -8.40 11.13
CA VAL A 264 21.66 -9.29 11.13
C VAL A 264 22.92 -8.55 11.56
N THR A 265 23.15 -7.35 11.02
CA THR A 265 24.29 -6.52 11.41
C THR A 265 24.13 -6.03 12.84
N PHE A 266 22.94 -5.58 13.23
CA PHE A 266 22.63 -5.19 14.61
C PHE A 266 22.95 -6.31 15.62
N LEU A 267 22.49 -7.55 15.37
CA LEU A 267 22.72 -8.67 16.28
C LEU A 267 24.20 -9.08 16.37
N ARG A 268 24.92 -9.03 15.25
CA ARG A 268 26.37 -9.27 15.22
C ARG A 268 27.10 -8.25 16.09
N ASP A 269 26.80 -6.97 15.87
CA ASP A 269 27.49 -5.86 16.54
C ASP A 269 27.15 -5.85 18.03
N LEU A 270 25.90 -6.16 18.40
CA LEU A 270 25.47 -6.37 19.78
C LEU A 270 26.20 -7.53 20.47
N ALA A 271 26.36 -8.67 19.79
CA ALA A 271 27.06 -9.83 20.35
C ALA A 271 28.54 -9.50 20.64
N MET A 272 29.20 -8.82 19.71
CA MET A 272 30.60 -8.38 19.85
C MET A 272 30.76 -7.32 20.95
N GLU A 273 29.89 -6.32 20.98
CA GLU A 273 29.90 -5.26 22.00
C GLU A 273 29.74 -5.82 23.41
N LYS A 274 28.77 -6.71 23.62
CA LYS A 274 28.54 -7.32 24.94
C LYS A 274 29.63 -8.29 25.38
N MET A 275 30.26 -8.99 24.44
CA MET A 275 31.42 -9.84 24.76
C MET A 275 32.64 -9.00 25.18
N ALA A 276 32.88 -7.88 24.48
CA ALA A 276 33.93 -6.94 24.86
C ALA A 276 33.66 -6.31 26.22
N GLU A 277 32.41 -5.90 26.49
CA GLU A 277 31.98 -5.36 27.79
C GLU A 277 32.18 -6.37 28.93
N ARG A 278 31.78 -7.63 28.74
CA ARG A 278 32.03 -8.72 29.70
C ARG A 278 33.52 -8.88 29.99
N THR A 279 34.36 -8.93 28.95
CA THR A 279 35.82 -9.12 29.09
C THR A 279 36.44 -7.96 29.86
N HIS A 280 36.04 -6.73 29.56
CA HIS A 280 36.48 -5.54 30.27
C HIS A 280 36.05 -5.58 31.74
N LEU A 281 34.78 -5.85 32.03
CA LEU A 281 34.26 -5.88 33.41
C LEU A 281 34.89 -6.99 34.25
N ILE A 282 35.18 -8.16 33.69
CA ILE A 282 35.90 -9.22 34.41
C ILE A 282 37.32 -8.78 34.75
N ALA A 283 37.98 -8.06 33.83
CA ALA A 283 39.33 -7.54 34.05
C ALA A 283 39.38 -6.40 35.08
N THR A 284 38.40 -5.49 35.08
CA THR A 284 38.38 -4.32 35.97
C THR A 284 37.70 -4.56 37.30
N GLU A 285 36.65 -5.40 37.33
CA GLU A 285 35.79 -5.62 38.49
C GLU A 285 35.43 -7.11 38.65
N PRO A 286 36.34 -7.96 39.14
CA PRO A 286 36.12 -9.41 39.23
C PRO A 286 34.98 -9.83 40.18
N ARG A 287 34.45 -8.92 41.01
CA ARG A 287 33.29 -9.15 41.90
C ARG A 287 31.97 -8.62 41.32
N CYS A 288 31.94 -8.13 40.08
CA CYS A 288 30.75 -7.57 39.46
C CYS A 288 29.69 -8.67 39.23
N ASN A 289 28.42 -8.39 39.56
CA ASN A 289 27.32 -9.31 39.32
C ASN A 289 26.93 -9.31 37.84
N LEU A 290 27.62 -10.11 37.03
CA LEU A 290 27.41 -10.21 35.57
C LEU A 290 25.99 -10.64 35.19
N ALA A 291 25.29 -11.38 36.05
CA ALA A 291 23.90 -11.78 35.82
C ALA A 291 22.94 -10.59 35.85
N SER A 292 23.21 -9.59 36.70
CA SER A 292 22.41 -8.37 36.77
C SER A 292 22.52 -7.48 35.53
N CYS A 293 23.54 -7.69 34.67
CA CYS A 293 23.77 -6.96 33.41
C CYS A 293 23.47 -7.80 32.16
N ALA A 294 22.99 -9.06 32.29
CA ALA A 294 22.87 -10.01 31.19
C ALA A 294 24.20 -10.24 30.45
N LEU A 295 25.31 -10.26 31.20
CA LEU A 295 26.67 -10.45 30.70
C LEU A 295 27.25 -11.78 31.18
N THR A 296 26.42 -12.77 31.55
CA THR A 296 26.93 -14.11 31.85
C THR A 296 27.47 -14.79 30.60
N GLU A 297 28.27 -15.84 30.74
CA GLU A 297 28.77 -16.61 29.59
C GLU A 297 27.62 -17.18 28.77
N LYS A 298 26.58 -17.66 29.46
CA LYS A 298 25.33 -18.13 28.86
C LYS A 298 24.65 -17.02 28.04
N ASP A 299 24.57 -15.80 28.57
CA ASP A 299 23.96 -14.66 27.86
C ASP A 299 24.76 -14.23 26.63
N CYS A 300 26.10 -14.20 26.73
CA CYS A 300 26.97 -13.89 25.59
C CYS A 300 26.84 -14.95 24.50
N LYS A 301 26.90 -16.23 24.88
CA LYS A 301 26.69 -17.35 23.96
C LYS A 301 25.32 -17.28 23.29
N ALA A 302 24.25 -17.03 24.05
CA ALA A 302 22.91 -16.89 23.50
C ALA A 302 22.80 -15.76 22.46
N ARG A 303 23.53 -14.64 22.61
CA ARG A 303 23.55 -13.56 21.60
C ARG A 303 24.23 -14.00 20.30
N PHE A 304 25.35 -14.71 20.38
CA PHE A 304 25.99 -15.30 19.19
C PHE A 304 25.10 -16.35 18.53
N ASP A 305 24.48 -17.23 19.33
CA ASP A 305 23.57 -18.26 18.82
C ASP A 305 22.33 -17.63 18.16
N VAL A 306 21.78 -16.55 18.71
CA VAL A 306 20.69 -15.76 18.09
C VAL A 306 21.12 -15.14 16.78
N TRP A 307 22.29 -14.49 16.74
CA TRP A 307 22.84 -13.91 15.51
C TRP A 307 23.01 -14.97 14.42
N GLN A 308 23.60 -16.12 14.75
CA GLN A 308 23.77 -17.25 13.82
C GLN A 308 22.42 -17.77 13.34
N LEU A 309 21.46 -17.95 14.25
CA LEU A 309 20.14 -18.48 13.91
C LEU A 309 19.37 -17.53 12.97
N VAL A 310 19.38 -16.23 13.24
CA VAL A 310 18.76 -15.22 12.36
C VAL A 310 19.47 -15.16 11.01
N SER A 311 20.80 -15.24 10.98
CA SER A 311 21.59 -15.28 9.75
C SER A 311 21.26 -16.52 8.90
N ASP A 312 21.16 -17.68 9.54
CA ASP A 312 20.77 -18.94 8.89
C ASP A 312 19.36 -18.88 8.33
N LEU A 313 18.41 -18.37 9.11
CA LEU A 313 17.01 -18.23 8.68
C LEU A 313 16.90 -17.26 7.50
N THR A 314 17.63 -16.15 7.55
CA THR A 314 17.69 -15.18 6.46
C THR A 314 18.25 -15.84 5.21
N ARG A 315 19.42 -16.49 5.30
CA ARG A 315 20.05 -17.19 4.17
C ARG A 315 19.20 -18.34 3.61
N ALA A 316 18.53 -19.11 4.47
CA ALA A 316 17.66 -20.20 4.05
C ALA A 316 16.39 -19.72 3.33
N THR A 317 15.90 -18.53 3.66
CA THR A 317 14.77 -17.90 2.96
C THR A 317 15.17 -17.50 1.55
N ILE A 318 16.34 -16.85 1.43
CA ILE A 318 16.99 -16.44 0.18
C ILE A 318 17.19 -17.66 -0.72
N ALA A 319 17.87 -18.70 -0.21
CA ALA A 319 18.27 -19.86 -1.01
C ALA A 319 17.12 -20.80 -1.44
N ALA A 320 15.96 -20.75 -0.79
CA ALA A 320 14.87 -21.71 -1.04
C ALA A 320 13.80 -21.18 -2.01
N SER A 321 13.88 -19.91 -2.46
CA SER A 321 12.87 -19.22 -3.28
C SER A 321 11.42 -19.46 -2.81
N MET A 322 11.23 -19.73 -1.50
CA MET A 322 9.94 -20.16 -0.94
C MET A 322 8.96 -18.98 -0.94
N PRO A 323 7.68 -19.19 -1.27
CA PRO A 323 6.66 -18.16 -1.19
C PRO A 323 6.37 -17.83 0.28
N GLY A 324 7.06 -16.81 0.80
CA GLY A 324 6.94 -16.34 2.18
C GLY A 324 8.30 -16.06 2.81
N SER A 325 8.53 -14.79 3.17
CA SER A 325 9.73 -14.41 3.92
C SER A 325 9.58 -14.82 5.39
N VAL A 326 10.59 -15.49 5.95
CA VAL A 326 10.62 -15.88 7.38
C VAL A 326 10.45 -14.67 8.31
N PHE A 327 10.92 -13.51 7.86
CA PHE A 327 10.86 -12.23 8.57
C PHE A 327 10.25 -11.14 7.67
N GLU A 328 9.35 -10.33 8.21
CA GLU A 328 8.99 -9.02 7.64
C GLU A 328 9.91 -7.97 8.27
N TYR A 329 10.34 -6.97 7.50
CA TYR A 329 11.33 -6.01 7.98
C TYR A 329 10.78 -4.60 7.94
N ALA A 330 11.17 -3.82 8.95
CA ALA A 330 10.89 -2.40 9.01
C ALA A 330 11.60 -1.63 7.91
N ASP A 331 11.09 -0.43 7.65
CA ASP A 331 11.64 0.51 6.69
C ASP A 331 13.14 0.78 6.97
N GLU A 332 13.96 0.87 5.91
CA GLU A 332 15.41 1.11 6.01
C GLU A 332 15.76 2.52 6.49
N THR A 333 14.82 3.45 6.37
CA THR A 333 14.96 4.82 6.87
C THR A 333 14.89 4.90 8.40
N ILE A 334 14.40 3.87 9.09
CA ILE A 334 14.31 3.85 10.56
C ILE A 334 15.53 3.16 11.15
N HIS A 335 16.23 3.85 12.06
CA HIS A 335 17.41 3.28 12.71
C HIS A 335 17.07 2.02 13.54
N PRO A 336 17.84 0.92 13.48
CA PRO A 336 17.54 -0.33 14.19
C PRO A 336 17.41 -0.21 15.72
N CYS A 337 18.08 0.78 16.31
CA CYS A 337 17.99 1.08 17.75
C CYS A 337 16.84 2.03 18.13
N ASP A 338 16.15 2.63 17.15
CA ASP A 338 15.02 3.52 17.42
C ASP A 338 13.72 2.72 17.63
N GLU A 339 13.62 2.07 18.79
CA GLU A 339 12.47 1.23 19.14
C GLU A 339 11.13 1.97 19.06
N GLN A 340 11.07 3.24 19.46
CA GLN A 340 9.81 3.99 19.45
C GLN A 340 9.32 4.21 18.03
N SER A 341 10.22 4.58 17.11
CA SER A 341 9.89 4.71 15.69
C SER A 341 9.48 3.36 15.09
N LEU A 342 10.21 2.29 15.41
CA LEU A 342 9.90 0.94 14.91
C LEU A 342 8.53 0.42 15.38
N VAL A 343 8.19 0.60 16.66
CA VAL A 343 6.89 0.17 17.20
C VAL A 343 5.74 0.99 16.62
N ASN A 344 5.92 2.30 16.43
CA ASN A 344 4.90 3.14 15.79
C ASN A 344 4.74 2.77 14.30
N TRP A 345 5.83 2.50 13.60
CA TRP A 345 5.81 1.97 12.24
C TRP A 345 5.06 0.63 12.18
N PHE A 346 5.35 -0.30 13.09
CA PHE A 346 4.67 -1.60 13.16
C PHE A 346 3.15 -1.44 13.41
N ALA A 347 2.76 -0.50 14.26
CA ALA A 347 1.36 -0.20 14.53
C ALA A 347 0.62 0.35 13.30
N PHE A 348 1.31 1.13 12.48
CA PHE A 348 0.78 1.57 11.18
C PHE A 348 0.74 0.42 10.17
N TRP A 349 1.86 -0.29 9.99
CA TRP A 349 1.99 -1.43 9.08
C TRP A 349 0.90 -2.49 9.35
N SER A 350 0.64 -2.81 10.61
CA SER A 350 -0.41 -3.77 11.01
C SER A 350 -1.80 -3.35 10.53
N SER A 351 -2.10 -2.05 10.51
CA SER A 351 -3.37 -1.52 9.98
C SER A 351 -3.53 -1.77 8.47
N THR A 352 -2.43 -1.87 7.73
CA THR A 352 -2.44 -2.23 6.30
C THR A 352 -2.51 -3.75 6.06
N LYS A 353 -2.11 -4.55 7.05
CA LYS A 353 -2.04 -6.02 6.98
C LYS A 353 -3.17 -6.73 7.73
N ILE A 354 -4.21 -6.01 8.14
CA ILE A 354 -5.41 -6.59 8.79
C ILE A 354 -6.08 -7.66 7.93
N HIS A 355 -5.91 -7.65 6.61
CA HIS A 355 -6.44 -8.69 5.72
C HIS A 355 -5.64 -10.01 5.79
N ARG A 356 -4.45 -10.02 6.40
CA ARG A 356 -3.57 -11.20 6.47
C ARG A 356 -3.49 -11.81 7.85
N TYR A 357 -3.45 -10.98 8.90
CA TYR A 357 -3.20 -11.42 10.27
C TYR A 357 -4.33 -11.02 11.19
N ARG A 358 -4.65 -11.88 12.16
CA ARG A 358 -5.64 -11.61 13.21
C ARG A 358 -5.03 -10.87 14.39
N ASN A 359 -3.86 -11.31 14.84
CA ASN A 359 -3.23 -10.79 16.05
C ASN A 359 -1.94 -10.05 15.73
N PHE A 360 -1.73 -8.89 16.35
CA PHE A 360 -0.51 -8.11 16.24
C PHE A 360 0.11 -7.93 17.63
N ARG A 361 1.34 -8.42 17.82
CA ARG A 361 2.01 -8.42 19.13
C ARG A 361 3.37 -7.74 19.05
N VAL A 362 3.73 -7.01 20.09
CA VAL A 362 5.06 -6.44 20.27
C VAL A 362 5.69 -7.08 21.51
N ILE A 363 6.87 -7.68 21.34
CA ILE A 363 7.71 -8.18 22.43
C ILE A 363 8.79 -7.14 22.71
N GLY A 364 8.81 -6.61 23.92
CA GLY A 364 9.80 -5.62 24.33
C GLY A 364 10.28 -5.73 25.77
N ALA A 365 11.21 -4.85 26.14
CA ALA A 365 11.78 -4.82 27.47
C ALA A 365 10.72 -4.48 28.53
N THR A 366 10.80 -5.20 29.65
CA THR A 366 9.79 -5.22 30.70
C THR A 366 10.21 -4.41 31.92
N ASP A 367 11.53 -4.23 32.11
CA ASP A 367 12.16 -3.51 33.22
C ASP A 367 13.04 -2.39 32.67
N SER A 368 12.80 -1.17 33.14
CA SER A 368 13.46 0.07 32.72
C SER A 368 14.70 0.40 33.56
N ALA A 369 14.97 -0.34 34.66
CA ALA A 369 15.97 0.06 35.65
C ALA A 369 17.29 -0.74 35.60
N SER A 370 17.42 -1.71 34.69
CA SER A 370 18.59 -2.60 34.68
C SER A 370 19.64 -2.17 33.64
N ARG A 371 20.93 -2.28 33.99
CA ARG A 371 22.05 -2.23 33.01
C ARG A 371 21.87 -3.21 31.85
N ARG A 372 20.97 -4.19 31.97
CA ARG A 372 20.57 -5.13 30.91
C ARG A 372 19.99 -4.47 29.67
N THR A 373 19.52 -3.23 29.74
CA THR A 373 18.95 -2.51 28.59
C THR A 373 19.91 -1.48 27.99
N SER A 374 21.17 -1.42 28.41
CA SER A 374 22.16 -0.50 27.82
C SER A 374 22.87 -1.12 26.63
N ILE A 375 23.18 -0.30 25.64
CA ILE A 375 23.96 -0.63 24.44
C ILE A 375 24.89 0.53 24.09
N ARG A 376 26.10 0.22 23.62
CA ARG A 376 26.99 1.20 23.00
C ARG A 376 26.87 1.13 21.49
N ILE A 377 26.55 2.26 20.87
CA ILE A 377 26.36 2.35 19.42
C ILE A 377 27.09 3.55 18.84
N ASP A 378 27.33 3.51 17.53
CA ASP A 378 27.84 4.67 16.80
C ASP A 378 26.76 5.75 16.74
N VAL A 379 27.16 7.04 16.78
CA VAL A 379 26.23 8.16 16.74
C VAL A 379 25.67 8.30 15.31
N PRO A 380 24.37 8.03 15.09
CA PRO A 380 23.82 7.99 13.74
C PRO A 380 23.59 9.41 13.18
N PRO A 381 23.76 9.63 11.86
CA PRO A 381 23.40 10.87 11.21
C PRO A 381 21.87 10.93 11.02
N PHE A 382 21.19 11.68 11.87
CA PHE A 382 19.80 12.07 11.61
C PHE A 382 19.74 13.25 10.64
N MET A 383 18.66 13.33 9.85
CA MET A 383 18.38 14.49 9.00
C MET A 383 18.53 15.79 9.80
N ARG A 384 19.51 16.62 9.41
CA ARG A 384 19.73 17.94 10.02
C ARG A 384 18.58 18.84 9.58
N ASP A 385 17.92 19.41 10.57
CA ASP A 385 16.83 20.38 10.48
C ASP A 385 15.40 19.83 10.58
N MET A 386 15.00 19.52 11.82
CA MET A 386 13.59 19.41 12.23
C MET A 386 13.13 20.70 12.93
N SER A 387 13.91 21.79 12.88
CA SER A 387 13.67 23.06 13.57
C SER A 387 13.15 24.17 12.66
N ALA A 388 13.50 24.15 11.36
CA ALA A 388 13.02 25.11 10.37
C ALA A 388 11.69 24.73 9.72
N TYR A 389 11.12 23.57 10.06
CA TYR A 389 9.85 23.11 9.51
C TYR A 389 8.70 23.50 10.45
N PRO A 390 7.79 24.41 10.06
CA PRO A 390 6.66 24.82 10.89
C PRO A 390 5.76 23.61 11.09
N ASP A 391 5.65 23.06 12.31
CA ASP A 391 4.62 22.11 12.83
C ASP A 391 4.08 20.99 11.89
N HIS A 392 4.69 20.76 10.72
CA HIS A 392 4.16 20.09 9.53
C HIS A 392 5.15 19.07 8.94
N THR A 393 6.36 18.90 9.50
CA THR A 393 7.11 17.62 9.42
C THR A 393 6.74 16.68 10.57
N ARG A 394 5.51 16.82 11.07
CA ARG A 394 4.67 15.66 11.33
C ARG A 394 4.64 14.90 10.00
N LEU A 395 5.24 13.71 9.87
CA LEU A 395 4.72 12.77 8.87
C LEU A 395 3.24 12.59 9.25
N PRO A 396 2.28 13.16 8.51
CA PRO A 396 0.89 12.91 8.81
C PRO A 396 0.68 11.40 8.71
N TRP A 397 -0.30 10.88 9.44
CA TRP A 397 -0.90 9.57 9.16
C TRP A 397 -1.26 9.37 7.67
N ALA A 398 -1.33 10.45 6.89
CA ALA A 398 -1.57 10.50 5.45
C ALA A 398 -0.29 10.58 4.58
N ALA A 399 0.92 10.76 5.13
CA ALA A 399 2.18 10.80 4.36
C ALA A 399 3.24 9.83 4.89
N MET A 400 2.82 8.60 5.22
CA MET A 400 3.71 7.44 5.11
C MET A 400 3.11 6.49 4.08
N PRO A 401 3.95 5.89 3.23
CA PRO A 401 3.53 5.34 1.96
C PRO A 401 2.56 4.17 2.22
N THR A 402 1.28 4.38 1.86
CA THR A 402 0.70 3.39 0.94
C THR A 402 1.76 3.18 -0.12
N THR A 403 2.24 1.94 -0.30
CA THR A 403 3.00 1.51 -1.49
C THR A 403 3.06 2.61 -2.57
N ARG A 404 4.24 3.23 -2.72
CA ARG A 404 4.52 4.50 -3.43
C ARG A 404 3.96 5.75 -2.74
N SER A 405 4.87 6.58 -2.20
CA SER A 405 4.60 8.02 -2.09
C SER A 405 4.03 8.48 -3.43
N HIS A 406 2.89 9.16 -3.40
CA HIS A 406 2.42 9.89 -4.57
C HIS A 406 3.46 10.95 -4.88
N GLU A 407 4.44 10.59 -5.70
CA GLU A 407 5.43 11.54 -6.20
C GLU A 407 4.74 12.52 -7.14
N THR A 408 3.60 12.18 -7.75
CA THR A 408 2.98 12.97 -8.81
C THR A 408 1.85 13.88 -8.36
N ASP A 409 1.88 15.14 -8.77
CA ASP A 409 0.74 16.06 -8.77
C ASP A 409 -0.20 15.82 -9.96
N LEU A 410 0.29 15.18 -11.04
CA LEU A 410 -0.49 14.94 -12.26
C LEU A 410 -1.34 13.67 -12.23
N LEU A 411 -0.92 12.64 -11.51
CA LEU A 411 -1.58 11.33 -11.51
C LEU A 411 -2.17 11.00 -10.13
N GLU A 412 -3.35 10.40 -10.14
CA GLU A 412 -4.04 9.92 -8.92
C GLU A 412 -3.44 8.63 -8.36
N LYS A 413 -2.78 7.83 -9.23
CA LYS A 413 -1.95 6.63 -8.95
C LYS A 413 -0.85 6.51 -10.01
N ASP A 414 0.24 5.81 -9.71
CA ASP A 414 1.32 5.48 -10.65
C ASP A 414 1.12 4.09 -11.31
N GLY A 415 -0.16 3.75 -11.54
CA GLY A 415 -0.59 2.56 -12.25
C GLY A 415 -0.69 2.80 -13.76
N ALA A 416 -0.62 1.72 -14.55
CA ALA A 416 -0.69 1.79 -16.01
C ALA A 416 -1.95 2.52 -16.52
N VAL A 417 -3.09 2.38 -15.84
CA VAL A 417 -4.37 3.00 -16.23
C VAL A 417 -4.31 4.53 -16.17
N ASP A 418 -3.65 5.07 -15.15
CA ASP A 418 -3.54 6.51 -14.93
C ASP A 418 -2.57 7.14 -15.93
N PHE A 419 -1.46 6.45 -16.22
CA PHE A 419 -0.58 6.81 -17.32
C PHE A 419 -1.28 6.78 -18.67
N ILE A 420 -2.07 5.73 -18.98
CA ILE A 420 -2.82 5.65 -20.25
C ILE A 420 -3.78 6.83 -20.36
N ARG A 421 -4.52 7.16 -19.29
CA ARG A 421 -5.45 8.30 -19.27
C ARG A 421 -4.75 9.62 -19.57
N HIS A 422 -3.54 9.82 -19.05
CA HIS A 422 -2.75 11.02 -19.30
C HIS A 422 -2.12 11.02 -20.71
N LEU A 423 -1.62 9.88 -21.20
CA LEU A 423 -1.05 9.75 -22.54
C LEU A 423 -2.10 9.79 -23.67
N GLU A 424 -3.40 9.69 -23.34
CA GLU A 424 -4.52 9.84 -24.26
C GLU A 424 -4.88 11.31 -24.57
N VAL A 425 -4.25 12.27 -23.91
CA VAL A 425 -4.49 13.71 -24.12
C VAL A 425 -4.19 14.11 -25.58
N PRO A 426 -5.06 14.91 -26.25
CA PRO A 426 -4.92 15.23 -27.68
C PRO A 426 -3.59 15.90 -28.06
N ASN A 427 -2.99 16.65 -27.13
CA ASN A 427 -1.76 17.42 -27.34
C ASN A 427 -0.54 16.53 -27.65
N LEU A 428 -0.60 15.25 -27.29
CA LEU A 428 0.46 14.26 -27.54
C LEU A 428 0.37 13.61 -28.93
N GLN A 429 -0.54 14.07 -29.79
CA GLN A 429 -0.73 13.56 -31.15
C GLN A 429 -0.71 14.72 -32.15
N ASN A 430 0.28 14.74 -33.03
CA ASN A 430 0.34 15.65 -34.17
C ASN A 430 0.63 14.86 -35.45
N PHE A 431 0.49 15.51 -36.60
CA PHE A 431 0.80 14.94 -37.91
C PHE A 431 2.26 14.50 -38.06
N ILE A 432 3.18 15.11 -37.30
CA ILE A 432 4.63 14.86 -37.39
C ILE A 432 5.13 13.94 -36.26
N VAL A 433 4.57 14.09 -35.06
CA VAL A 433 4.95 13.34 -33.85
C VAL A 433 3.81 12.45 -33.40
N ARG A 434 4.11 11.17 -33.19
CA ARG A 434 3.14 10.18 -32.73
C ARG A 434 3.56 9.53 -31.42
N THR A 435 2.71 9.63 -30.41
CA THR A 435 2.94 9.03 -29.10
C THR A 435 2.34 7.64 -28.99
N PHE A 436 3.11 6.69 -28.46
CA PHE A 436 2.63 5.38 -28.04
C PHE A 436 1.90 5.52 -26.71
N LYS A 437 0.60 5.20 -26.72
CA LYS A 437 -0.32 5.52 -25.61
C LYS A 437 -0.21 4.60 -24.40
N TYR A 438 0.51 3.49 -24.53
CA TYR A 438 0.64 2.49 -23.48
C TYR A 438 2.01 2.63 -22.81
N PRO A 439 2.07 2.88 -21.49
CA PRO A 439 3.33 3.02 -20.78
C PRO A 439 4.11 1.71 -20.84
N VAL A 440 5.40 1.78 -21.15
CA VAL A 440 6.27 0.60 -21.24
C VAL A 440 6.96 0.36 -19.91
N SER A 441 6.79 -0.84 -19.34
CA SER A 441 7.49 -1.25 -18.12
C SER A 441 8.37 -2.49 -18.33
N TYR A 442 8.19 -3.22 -19.43
CA TYR A 442 8.79 -4.53 -19.64
C TYR A 442 9.64 -4.54 -20.91
N LEU A 443 10.93 -4.85 -20.76
CA LEU A 443 11.90 -4.91 -21.86
C LEU A 443 12.27 -6.36 -22.20
N GLN A 444 12.47 -7.19 -21.19
CA GLN A 444 12.82 -8.61 -21.31
C GLN A 444 12.00 -9.42 -20.29
N SER A 445 11.60 -10.65 -20.62
CA SER A 445 10.79 -11.56 -19.79
C SER A 445 9.49 -10.99 -19.15
N PRO A 446 8.52 -10.51 -19.96
CA PRO A 446 7.31 -9.82 -19.47
C PRO A 446 6.45 -10.56 -18.43
N PRO A 447 6.20 -11.89 -18.52
CA PRO A 447 5.25 -12.57 -17.64
C PRO A 447 5.69 -12.64 -16.17
N ASP A 448 6.98 -12.86 -15.94
CA ASP A 448 7.53 -13.04 -14.58
C ASP A 448 7.67 -11.69 -13.88
N MET A 449 8.10 -10.65 -14.62
CA MET A 449 8.11 -9.28 -14.11
C MET A 449 6.69 -8.81 -13.78
N ALA A 450 5.71 -9.01 -14.66
CA ALA A 450 4.34 -8.56 -14.44
C ALA A 450 3.69 -9.22 -13.22
N ARG A 451 3.89 -10.54 -13.06
CA ARG A 451 3.46 -11.27 -11.86
C ARG A 451 4.12 -10.74 -10.60
N HIS A 452 5.42 -10.46 -10.66
CA HIS A 452 6.16 -9.91 -9.52
C HIS A 452 5.59 -8.55 -9.09
N PHE A 453 5.35 -7.63 -10.02
CA PHE A 453 4.79 -6.30 -9.71
C PHE A 453 3.26 -6.26 -9.52
N GLY A 454 2.58 -7.41 -9.54
CA GLY A 454 1.12 -7.47 -9.38
C GLY A 454 0.33 -6.93 -10.58
N ASP A 455 0.96 -6.75 -11.74
CA ASP A 455 0.29 -6.43 -13.01
C ASP A 455 -0.25 -7.71 -13.66
N LEU A 456 -1.17 -8.39 -12.96
CA LEU A 456 -1.74 -9.67 -13.40
C LEU A 456 -2.52 -9.54 -14.74
N ASP A 457 -2.97 -8.32 -15.04
CA ASP A 457 -3.73 -7.99 -16.25
C ASP A 457 -2.82 -7.52 -17.41
N MET A 458 -1.49 -7.46 -17.21
CA MET A 458 -0.51 -6.96 -18.21
C MET A 458 -0.87 -5.58 -18.78
N LYS A 459 -1.29 -4.65 -17.92
CA LYS A 459 -1.71 -3.30 -18.32
C LYS A 459 -0.53 -2.44 -18.77
N PHE A 460 0.69 -2.70 -18.29
CA PHE A 460 1.90 -2.11 -18.84
C PHE A 460 2.33 -2.83 -20.12
N SER A 461 2.80 -2.06 -21.11
CA SER A 461 3.22 -2.59 -22.41
C SER A 461 4.72 -2.97 -22.43
N THR A 462 5.14 -3.52 -23.57
CA THR A 462 6.54 -3.91 -23.82
C THR A 462 7.22 -3.00 -24.82
N ALA A 463 8.53 -2.87 -24.75
CA ALA A 463 9.29 -2.12 -25.76
C ALA A 463 9.13 -2.73 -27.17
N THR A 464 9.01 -4.06 -27.27
CA THR A 464 8.70 -4.75 -28.53
C THR A 464 7.34 -4.35 -29.10
N SER A 465 6.34 -4.12 -28.25
CA SER A 465 5.03 -3.60 -28.66
C SER A 465 5.13 -2.18 -29.21
N TRP A 466 5.96 -1.32 -28.60
CA TRP A 466 6.25 0.01 -29.14
C TRP A 466 6.96 -0.06 -30.50
N LEU A 467 8.02 -0.87 -30.65
CA LEU A 467 8.71 -1.02 -31.94
C LEU A 467 7.81 -1.61 -33.03
N LYS A 468 6.93 -2.55 -32.67
CA LYS A 468 5.88 -3.06 -33.58
C LYS A 468 4.94 -1.94 -34.02
N PHE A 469 4.52 -1.08 -33.10
CA PHE A 469 3.70 0.09 -33.40
C PHE A 469 4.40 1.07 -34.36
N VAL A 470 5.71 1.31 -34.18
CA VAL A 470 6.50 2.14 -35.11
C VAL A 470 6.58 1.49 -36.49
N ARG A 471 6.90 0.19 -36.56
CA ARG A 471 7.07 -0.56 -37.80
C ARG A 471 5.78 -0.67 -38.63
N GLU A 472 4.65 -0.89 -37.97
CA GLU A 472 3.36 -1.10 -38.64
C GLU A 472 2.69 0.22 -39.06
N TYR A 473 3.27 1.36 -38.68
CA TYR A 473 2.73 2.65 -39.01
C TYR A 473 2.95 3.03 -40.48
N LYS A 474 1.85 3.35 -41.17
CA LYS A 474 1.82 3.76 -42.58
C LYS A 474 1.41 5.23 -42.79
N GLY A 475 1.37 6.02 -41.71
CA GLY A 475 0.98 7.43 -41.80
C GLY A 475 2.16 8.36 -42.03
N LYS A 476 1.93 9.67 -41.85
CA LYS A 476 2.88 10.73 -42.21
C LYS A 476 3.78 11.20 -41.07
N ALA A 477 3.56 10.72 -39.84
CA ALA A 477 4.45 11.01 -38.72
C ALA A 477 5.80 10.32 -38.90
N ASN A 478 6.88 11.05 -38.67
CA ASN A 478 8.25 10.54 -38.77
C ASN A 478 8.93 10.41 -37.40
N THR A 479 8.35 10.99 -36.35
CA THR A 479 8.88 10.94 -34.98
C THR A 479 7.92 10.17 -34.09
N HIS A 480 8.43 9.19 -33.35
CA HIS A 480 7.63 8.33 -32.49
C HIS A 480 8.09 8.44 -31.04
N LEU A 481 7.20 8.82 -30.14
CA LEU A 481 7.47 8.96 -28.71
C LEU A 481 6.93 7.78 -27.91
N CYS A 482 7.63 7.38 -26.85
CA CYS A 482 7.17 6.36 -25.91
C CYS A 482 7.62 6.68 -24.50
N PHE A 483 6.68 6.59 -23.56
CA PHE A 483 6.93 6.73 -22.13
C PHE A 483 7.35 5.40 -21.51
N PHE A 484 8.41 5.43 -20.69
CA PHE A 484 8.97 4.29 -20.00
C PHE A 484 8.88 4.49 -18.49
N TYR A 485 8.43 3.45 -17.80
CA TYR A 485 8.37 3.41 -16.35
C TYR A 485 8.98 2.08 -15.88
N THR A 486 10.30 2.03 -15.89
CA THR A 486 11.10 0.80 -15.74
C THR A 486 11.86 0.78 -14.42
N ILE A 487 12.37 -0.38 -14.02
CA ILE A 487 13.25 -0.49 -12.86
C ILE A 487 14.62 0.17 -13.15
N LYS A 488 15.29 0.67 -12.10
CA LYS A 488 16.63 1.26 -12.22
C LYS A 488 17.74 0.21 -12.37
N GLU A 489 17.53 -0.95 -11.78
CA GLU A 489 18.50 -2.06 -11.77
C GLU A 489 18.14 -3.10 -12.83
N ASP A 490 19.07 -3.99 -13.15
CA ASP A 490 18.88 -5.02 -14.18
C ASP A 490 18.06 -6.17 -13.59
N TRP A 491 17.02 -6.63 -14.28
CA TRP A 491 16.10 -7.67 -13.80
C TRP A 491 16.77 -9.03 -13.55
N ASP A 492 17.84 -9.33 -14.28
CA ASP A 492 18.51 -10.64 -14.20
C ASP A 492 19.63 -10.66 -13.16
N THR A 493 20.24 -9.51 -12.87
CA THR A 493 21.22 -9.34 -11.79
C THR A 493 20.62 -8.77 -10.51
N TRP A 494 19.39 -8.25 -10.58
CA TRP A 494 18.53 -7.95 -9.44
C TRP A 494 18.32 -9.27 -8.70
N ASP A 495 19.08 -9.42 -7.62
CA ASP A 495 19.17 -10.64 -6.86
C ASP A 495 17.78 -10.96 -6.29
N LYS A 496 17.07 -11.81 -7.05
CA LYS A 496 15.72 -12.32 -6.78
C LYS A 496 15.67 -13.03 -5.43
N ASP A 497 16.83 -13.42 -4.90
CA ASP A 497 16.97 -14.10 -3.63
C ASP A 497 17.32 -13.11 -2.48
N SER A 498 18.12 -12.05 -2.67
CA SER A 498 18.49 -11.13 -1.56
C SER A 498 17.48 -10.03 -1.22
N HIS A 499 16.57 -9.69 -2.13
CA HIS A 499 15.53 -8.68 -1.87
C HIS A 499 14.17 -9.33 -1.62
N ARG A 500 13.54 -8.94 -0.49
CA ARG A 500 12.39 -9.64 0.11
C ARG A 500 11.16 -9.62 -0.78
N TYR A 501 10.33 -10.66 -0.65
CA TYR A 501 8.94 -10.63 -1.12
C TYR A 501 8.21 -9.39 -0.58
N GLY A 502 7.87 -8.44 -1.46
CA GLY A 502 7.14 -7.21 -1.13
C GLY A 502 7.97 -5.92 -1.18
N THR A 503 9.28 -5.99 -1.38
CA THR A 503 10.10 -4.84 -1.79
C THR A 503 10.19 -4.83 -3.31
N PHE A 504 9.53 -3.86 -3.95
CA PHE A 504 9.62 -3.66 -5.38
C PHE A 504 10.82 -2.76 -5.68
N PRO A 505 11.71 -3.11 -6.64
CA PRO A 505 12.74 -2.17 -7.08
C PRO A 505 12.09 -0.84 -7.47
N PRO A 506 12.67 0.30 -7.07
CA PRO A 506 12.13 1.60 -7.42
C PRO A 506 12.05 1.72 -8.94
N ARG A 507 10.87 2.12 -9.43
CA ARG A 507 10.66 2.41 -10.85
C ARG A 507 11.01 3.86 -11.14
N HIS A 508 11.49 4.07 -12.34
CA HIS A 508 12.05 5.31 -12.82
C HIS A 508 11.37 5.70 -14.14
N ALA A 509 10.97 6.97 -14.24
CA ALA A 509 10.25 7.50 -15.38
C ALA A 509 11.18 8.23 -16.33
N TRP A 510 11.21 7.79 -17.58
CA TRP A 510 11.94 8.41 -18.68
C TRP A 510 11.15 8.22 -19.97
N PHE A 511 11.54 8.87 -21.07
CA PHE A 511 10.89 8.62 -22.35
C PHE A 511 11.92 8.53 -23.48
N ALA A 512 11.52 7.91 -24.58
CA ALA A 512 12.34 7.82 -25.78
C ALA A 512 11.62 8.37 -27.01
N ALA A 513 12.39 8.97 -27.92
CA ALA A 513 11.94 9.41 -29.23
C ALA A 513 12.74 8.69 -30.32
N LEU A 514 12.06 8.05 -31.27
CA LEU A 514 12.68 7.43 -32.44
C LEU A 514 12.28 8.21 -33.70
N ARG A 515 13.28 8.70 -34.44
CA ARG A 515 13.06 9.45 -35.69
C ARG A 515 14.18 9.21 -36.72
N PRO A 516 13.97 9.55 -38.00
CA PRO A 516 15.05 9.64 -38.98
C PRO A 516 16.07 10.71 -38.62
N THR A 517 17.36 10.47 -38.88
CA THR A 517 18.46 11.42 -38.61
C THR A 517 18.31 12.74 -39.35
N HIS A 518 17.72 12.70 -40.54
CA HIS A 518 17.37 13.89 -41.32
C HIS A 518 15.86 13.92 -41.55
N PRO A 519 15.04 14.32 -40.56
CA PRO A 519 13.58 14.24 -40.65
C PRO A 519 12.99 15.14 -41.75
N HIS A 520 13.78 16.06 -42.29
CA HIS A 520 13.45 16.97 -43.37
C HIS A 520 13.83 16.46 -44.77
N ARG A 521 14.51 15.31 -44.89
CA ARG A 521 14.94 14.71 -46.16
C ARG A 521 14.26 13.36 -46.35
N PHE A 522 13.51 13.20 -47.44
CA PHE A 522 12.88 11.94 -47.85
C PHE A 522 13.46 11.51 -49.20
N PRO A 523 13.82 10.23 -49.42
CA PRO A 523 13.67 9.07 -48.52
C PRO A 523 14.61 9.10 -47.31
N TYR A 524 14.20 8.42 -46.23
CA TYR A 524 15.00 8.30 -45.01
C TYR A 524 16.04 7.19 -45.16
N GLU A 525 17.28 7.45 -44.72
CA GLU A 525 18.41 6.52 -44.86
C GLU A 525 18.71 5.77 -43.56
N ASP A 526 18.56 6.45 -42.42
CA ASP A 526 18.93 5.92 -41.10
C ASP A 526 18.12 6.60 -39.97
N LEU A 527 18.11 5.94 -38.80
CA LEU A 527 17.37 6.35 -37.61
C LEU A 527 18.31 6.86 -36.51
N GLU A 528 17.78 7.72 -35.66
CA GLU A 528 18.37 8.11 -34.40
C GLU A 528 17.37 7.97 -33.24
N LEU A 529 17.91 7.56 -32.09
CA LEU A 529 17.16 7.34 -30.86
C LEU A 529 17.53 8.41 -29.83
N PHE A 530 16.54 9.08 -29.28
CA PHE A 530 16.68 10.00 -28.18
C PHE A 530 16.16 9.35 -26.92
N ILE A 531 16.92 9.46 -25.84
CA ILE A 531 16.52 9.07 -24.49
C ILE A 531 16.53 10.35 -23.66
N TRP A 532 15.40 10.68 -23.06
CA TRP A 532 15.31 11.82 -22.15
C TRP A 532 15.05 11.33 -20.74
N ASP A 533 15.89 11.77 -19.81
CA ASP A 533 15.88 11.30 -18.43
C ASP A 533 16.20 12.45 -17.45
N VAL A 534 15.47 12.52 -16.34
CA VAL A 534 15.73 13.48 -15.25
C VAL A 534 17.00 13.10 -14.47
N ALA A 535 17.29 11.80 -14.31
CA ALA A 535 18.41 11.31 -13.51
C ALA A 535 19.78 11.60 -14.16
N THR A 536 19.82 11.89 -15.46
CA THR A 536 21.05 12.31 -16.15
C THR A 536 21.51 13.70 -15.75
N TYR A 537 20.68 14.46 -15.04
CA TYR A 537 21.03 15.75 -14.41
C TYR A 537 22.00 15.59 -13.23
N ASP A 538 21.88 14.50 -12.45
CA ASP A 538 22.73 14.24 -11.27
C ASP A 538 24.09 13.61 -11.64
N MET A 539 24.26 13.20 -12.90
CA MET A 539 25.54 12.75 -13.47
C MET A 539 26.43 13.98 -13.70
N ALA A 540 27.10 14.44 -12.64
CA ALA A 540 28.13 15.49 -12.60
C ALA A 540 28.26 16.38 -13.87
N PRO A 541 27.71 17.61 -13.86
CA PRO A 541 27.62 18.45 -15.06
C PRO A 541 28.93 19.16 -15.46
N ALA A 542 30.08 18.47 -15.52
CA ALA A 542 31.35 19.21 -15.46
C ALA A 542 32.52 18.83 -16.38
N GLN A 543 32.51 17.82 -17.28
CA GLN A 543 33.73 17.62 -18.07
C GLN A 543 33.72 16.94 -19.45
N HIS A 544 32.61 16.33 -19.92
CA HIS A 544 32.66 15.55 -21.18
C HIS A 544 31.43 15.76 -22.09
N ASP A 545 31.69 15.95 -23.39
CA ASP A 545 30.68 16.10 -24.46
C ASP A 545 30.04 14.74 -24.88
N GLU A 546 30.57 13.63 -24.36
CA GLU A 546 30.19 12.25 -24.73
C GLU A 546 29.76 11.46 -23.49
N VAL A 547 28.69 10.67 -23.61
CA VAL A 547 28.16 9.75 -22.58
C VAL A 547 28.49 8.33 -23.01
N TYR A 548 28.98 7.48 -22.12
CA TYR A 548 29.28 6.09 -22.49
C TYR A 548 28.05 5.19 -22.33
N GLU A 549 27.88 4.23 -23.22
CA GLU A 549 26.75 3.28 -23.16
C GLU A 549 26.72 2.55 -21.80
N SER A 550 27.89 2.31 -21.18
CA SER A 550 28.03 1.74 -19.83
C SER A 550 27.40 2.58 -18.71
N GLU A 551 27.24 3.89 -18.91
CA GLU A 551 26.69 4.83 -17.91
C GLU A 551 25.16 4.87 -17.94
N LEU A 552 24.52 4.27 -18.96
CA LEU A 552 23.07 4.22 -19.08
C LEU A 552 22.43 3.18 -18.17
N LEU A 553 21.15 3.40 -17.85
CA LEU A 553 20.36 2.41 -17.10
C LEU A 553 20.28 1.09 -17.88
N PRO A 554 20.21 -0.07 -17.21
CA PRO A 554 20.04 -1.36 -17.88
C PRO A 554 18.86 -1.38 -18.85
N ALA A 555 17.76 -0.73 -18.46
CA ALA A 555 16.57 -0.59 -19.29
C ALA A 555 16.82 0.22 -20.58
N GLN A 556 17.67 1.25 -20.51
CA GLN A 556 18.05 2.08 -21.65
C GLN A 556 18.99 1.32 -22.60
N LYS A 557 19.97 0.59 -22.05
CA LYS A 557 20.87 -0.30 -22.80
C LYS A 557 20.08 -1.36 -23.57
N ALA A 558 19.18 -2.06 -22.87
CA ALA A 558 18.32 -3.08 -23.48
C ALA A 558 17.44 -2.50 -24.58
N LEU A 559 16.96 -1.25 -24.46
CA LEU A 559 16.22 -0.59 -25.53
C LEU A 559 17.12 -0.31 -26.75
N ILE A 560 18.35 0.17 -26.55
CA ILE A 560 19.29 0.44 -27.63
C ILE A 560 19.59 -0.85 -28.41
N GLU A 561 19.88 -1.95 -27.70
CA GLU A 561 20.07 -3.27 -28.29
C GLU A 561 18.81 -3.72 -29.05
N LEU A 562 17.62 -3.58 -28.45
CA LEU A 562 16.36 -3.94 -29.10
C LEU A 562 16.08 -3.11 -30.37
N VAL A 563 16.52 -1.86 -30.45
CA VAL A 563 16.37 -1.02 -31.65
C VAL A 563 17.42 -1.36 -32.71
N ARG A 564 18.64 -1.75 -32.29
CA ARG A 564 19.70 -2.23 -33.20
C ARG A 564 19.34 -3.59 -33.82
N ASP A 565 18.79 -4.50 -33.02
CA ASP A 565 18.43 -5.87 -33.41
C ASP A 565 17.00 -5.97 -33.96
N GLY A 566 16.14 -5.03 -33.57
CA GLY A 566 14.74 -4.99 -33.96
C GLY A 566 14.63 -4.70 -35.45
N GLY A 567 13.89 -5.56 -36.17
CA GLY A 567 13.66 -5.47 -37.62
C GLY A 567 12.83 -4.25 -38.06
N LEU A 568 13.26 -3.05 -37.65
CA LEU A 568 12.87 -1.76 -38.19
C LEU A 568 13.43 -1.64 -39.62
N PRO A 569 12.76 -0.86 -40.49
CA PRO A 569 13.13 -0.79 -41.90
C PRO A 569 14.47 -0.09 -42.17
N LEU A 570 15.02 0.63 -41.20
CA LEU A 570 16.24 1.44 -41.33
C LEU A 570 17.17 1.20 -40.14
N PRO A 571 18.50 1.26 -40.33
CA PRO A 571 19.46 1.03 -39.25
C PRO A 571 19.51 2.20 -38.27
N LEU A 572 19.79 1.90 -37.00
CA LEU A 572 20.06 2.90 -35.97
C LEU A 572 21.49 3.43 -36.12
N ARG A 573 21.65 4.73 -36.42
CA ARG A 573 22.95 5.40 -36.61
C ARG A 573 23.47 6.08 -35.36
N THR A 574 22.61 6.71 -34.57
CA THR A 574 23.06 7.52 -33.43
C THR A 574 22.06 7.46 -32.27
N VAL A 575 22.59 7.49 -31.05
CA VAL A 575 21.83 7.56 -29.82
C VAL A 575 22.22 8.84 -29.07
N TRP A 576 21.21 9.57 -28.61
CA TRP A 576 21.35 10.82 -27.88
C TRP A 576 20.69 10.70 -26.50
N VAL A 577 21.30 11.30 -25.50
CA VAL A 577 20.75 11.39 -24.14
C VAL A 577 20.64 12.85 -23.75
N GLY A 578 19.47 13.27 -23.27
CA GLY A 578 19.20 14.64 -22.86
C GLY A 578 18.53 14.72 -21.50
N ASP A 579 18.80 15.81 -20.79
CA ASP A 579 18.24 16.17 -19.49
C ASP A 579 17.75 17.62 -19.44
N ASP A 580 17.90 18.36 -20.54
CA ASP A 580 17.50 19.76 -20.62
C ASP A 580 15.99 19.91 -20.42
N GLN A 581 15.62 20.89 -19.58
CA GLN A 581 14.25 21.20 -19.21
C GLN A 581 14.11 22.67 -18.84
N PRO A 582 12.94 23.27 -19.07
CA PRO A 582 12.63 24.60 -18.57
C PRO A 582 12.75 24.72 -17.04
N ASN A 583 13.28 25.85 -16.55
CA ASN A 583 13.48 26.11 -15.10
C ASN A 583 12.22 25.91 -14.25
N TRP A 584 11.02 26.13 -14.81
CA TRP A 584 9.75 25.98 -14.08
C TRP A 584 9.37 24.51 -13.80
N LEU A 585 10.01 23.53 -14.45
CA LEU A 585 9.81 22.09 -14.21
C LEU A 585 10.66 21.55 -13.04
N GLY A 586 11.67 22.28 -12.58
CA GLY A 586 12.65 21.78 -11.60
C GLY A 586 12.09 21.42 -10.22
N ASN A 587 10.92 21.95 -9.83
CA ASN A 587 10.35 21.79 -8.49
C ASN A 587 9.29 20.68 -8.36
N THR A 588 8.97 19.94 -9.42
CA THR A 588 7.98 18.84 -9.39
C THR A 588 8.66 17.47 -9.31
N SER A 589 7.91 16.38 -9.17
CA SER A 589 8.51 15.04 -9.18
C SER A 589 9.12 14.64 -10.52
N ALA A 590 9.95 13.58 -10.48
CA ALA A 590 10.56 13.03 -11.68
C ALA A 590 9.51 12.55 -12.70
N ILE A 591 8.44 11.88 -12.25
CA ILE A 591 7.36 11.44 -13.14
C ILE A 591 6.64 12.63 -13.77
N ASP A 592 6.29 13.66 -12.99
CA ASP A 592 5.61 14.85 -13.54
C ASP A 592 6.50 15.62 -14.51
N ARG A 593 7.81 15.71 -14.22
CA ARG A 593 8.81 16.30 -15.11
C ARG A 593 8.86 15.55 -16.44
N THR A 594 8.97 14.22 -16.39
CA THR A 594 9.04 13.37 -17.57
C THR A 594 7.78 13.47 -18.42
N LEU A 595 6.60 13.45 -17.82
CA LEU A 595 5.33 13.55 -18.55
C LEU A 595 5.15 14.94 -19.20
N LYS A 596 5.35 16.02 -18.45
CA LYS A 596 5.25 17.39 -18.99
C LYS A 596 6.30 17.66 -20.06
N MET A 597 7.52 17.14 -19.89
CA MET A 597 8.56 17.31 -20.91
C MET A 597 8.21 16.53 -22.20
N MET A 598 7.62 15.34 -22.07
CA MET A 598 7.12 14.59 -23.22
C MET A 598 5.99 15.34 -23.94
N GLU A 599 5.07 15.98 -23.19
CA GLU A 599 4.04 16.87 -23.76
C GLU A 599 4.65 18.06 -24.50
N LEU A 600 5.59 18.77 -23.88
CA LEU A 600 6.31 19.88 -24.50
C LEU A 600 7.07 19.46 -25.75
N MET A 601 7.67 18.27 -25.75
CA MET A 601 8.38 17.73 -26.91
C MET A 601 7.41 17.37 -28.04
N ALA A 602 6.22 16.85 -27.74
CA ALA A 602 5.20 16.57 -28.74
C ALA A 602 4.62 17.87 -29.35
N GLU A 603 4.38 18.88 -28.53
CA GLU A 603 3.83 20.18 -28.95
C GLU A 603 4.87 21.03 -29.70
N GLN A 604 6.09 21.11 -29.18
CA GLN A 604 7.17 21.99 -29.64
C GLN A 604 8.37 21.20 -30.17
N PHE A 605 8.12 20.14 -30.94
CA PHE A 605 9.15 19.20 -31.40
C PHE A 605 10.29 19.87 -32.20
N LYS A 606 10.04 20.97 -32.92
CA LYS A 606 11.10 21.69 -33.65
C LYS A 606 12.12 22.35 -32.74
N THR A 607 11.68 22.75 -31.55
CA THR A 607 12.50 23.39 -30.52
C THR A 607 13.28 22.34 -29.73
N TRP A 608 12.61 21.28 -29.29
CA TRP A 608 13.20 20.26 -28.40
C TRP A 608 13.89 19.10 -29.11
N LEU A 609 13.58 18.89 -30.39
CA LEU A 609 14.23 17.92 -31.26
C LEU A 609 14.61 18.61 -32.59
N PRO A 610 15.57 19.55 -32.59
CA PRO A 610 16.05 20.17 -33.82
C PRO A 610 16.75 19.14 -34.72
N PRO A 611 16.76 19.34 -36.06
CA PRO A 611 17.38 18.41 -37.01
C PRO A 611 18.92 18.53 -37.09
N SER A 612 19.52 19.51 -36.42
CA SER A 612 20.98 19.73 -36.42
C SER A 612 21.60 19.18 -35.15
N SER A 613 22.65 18.36 -35.27
CA SER A 613 23.40 17.82 -34.12
C SER A 613 24.00 18.92 -33.24
N LEU A 614 24.41 20.05 -33.84
CA LEU A 614 24.91 21.21 -33.08
C LEU A 614 23.81 21.87 -32.25
N ALA A 615 22.59 21.97 -32.80
CA ALA A 615 21.44 22.51 -32.08
C ALA A 615 20.95 21.55 -30.98
N LEU A 616 21.09 20.24 -31.19
CA LEU A 616 20.81 19.23 -30.16
C LEU A 616 21.76 19.39 -28.96
N GLN A 617 23.06 19.56 -29.20
CA GLN A 617 24.04 19.79 -28.13
C GLN A 617 23.77 21.10 -27.35
N GLN A 618 23.33 22.15 -28.05
CA GLN A 618 22.91 23.42 -27.41
C GLN A 618 21.66 23.27 -26.53
N HIS A 619 20.86 22.22 -26.76
CA HIS A 619 19.70 21.82 -25.95
C HIS A 619 20.02 20.62 -25.03
N GLY A 620 21.28 20.51 -24.58
CA GLY A 620 21.69 19.54 -23.56
C GLY A 620 21.76 18.08 -24.01
N TYR A 621 21.58 17.76 -25.30
CA TYR A 621 21.75 16.40 -25.78
C TYR A 621 23.21 16.04 -25.99
N ARG A 622 23.62 14.95 -25.34
CA ARG A 622 24.97 14.36 -25.46
C ARG A 622 24.89 13.06 -26.27
N LYS A 623 25.91 12.81 -27.08
CA LYS A 623 25.97 11.61 -27.93
C LYS A 623 26.44 10.41 -27.11
N VAL A 624 25.81 9.26 -27.28
CA VAL A 624 26.23 8.02 -26.62
C VAL A 624 27.31 7.32 -27.43
N VAL A 625 28.43 6.96 -26.78
CA VAL A 625 29.58 6.26 -27.36
C VAL A 625 29.65 4.82 -26.84
N GLN A 626 29.93 3.88 -27.75
CA GLN A 626 29.87 2.43 -27.49
C GLN A 626 31.08 1.87 -26.72
N SER A 627 32.00 2.69 -26.23
CA SER A 627 33.18 2.20 -25.48
C SER A 627 32.90 2.02 -23.99
N SER A 628 33.51 0.99 -23.41
CA SER A 628 33.45 0.67 -21.98
C SER A 628 34.53 1.39 -21.20
N ARG A 629 34.18 2.18 -20.18
CA ARG A 629 35.13 2.63 -19.16
C ARG A 629 35.01 1.69 -17.96
N GLU A 630 36.14 1.25 -17.40
CA GLU A 630 36.12 0.59 -16.08
C GLU A 630 35.46 1.54 -15.07
N PRO A 631 34.46 1.08 -14.31
CA PRO A 631 33.73 1.96 -13.41
C PRO A 631 34.70 2.52 -12.35
N PRO A 632 34.77 3.85 -12.15
CA PRO A 632 35.38 4.37 -10.94
C PRO A 632 34.58 3.80 -9.76
N ALA A 633 35.31 3.28 -8.77
CA ALA A 633 34.71 2.84 -7.51
C ALA A 633 33.78 3.96 -7.01
N GLN A 634 32.49 3.67 -6.90
CA GLN A 634 31.55 4.58 -6.26
C GLN A 634 32.10 4.88 -4.86
N PRO A 635 32.29 6.16 -4.50
CA PRO A 635 32.47 6.48 -3.10
C PRO A 635 31.14 6.17 -2.40
N ASP A 636 31.11 5.07 -1.65
CA ASP A 636 30.13 4.82 -0.59
C ASP A 636 30.24 5.94 0.45
N SER A 637 29.68 7.10 0.15
CA SER A 637 29.64 8.26 1.03
C SER A 637 28.29 8.96 0.93
N SER A 638 27.20 8.21 1.05
CA SER A 638 26.00 8.73 1.70
C SER A 638 25.69 7.81 2.87
N ALA A 639 26.18 8.15 4.07
CA ALA A 639 25.67 7.51 5.29
C ALA A 639 24.14 7.64 5.29
N PRO A 640 23.39 6.54 5.50
CA PRO A 640 21.93 6.56 5.43
C PRO A 640 21.39 7.59 6.43
N LEU A 641 20.63 8.56 5.92
CA LEU A 641 19.96 9.55 6.77
C LEU A 641 18.74 8.90 7.42
N TYR A 642 18.73 8.84 8.75
CA TYR A 642 17.64 8.21 9.49
C TYR A 642 16.48 9.18 9.76
N ALA A 643 15.25 8.65 9.67
CA ALA A 643 13.99 9.34 9.96
C ALA A 643 13.42 8.94 11.33
N VAL A 644 12.60 9.82 11.92
CA VAL A 644 11.90 9.58 13.19
C VAL A 644 10.41 9.37 12.92
N PHE A 645 9.87 8.22 13.33
CA PHE A 645 8.47 7.88 13.13
C PHE A 645 7.65 8.18 14.40
N LEU A 646 6.83 9.23 14.33
CA LEU A 646 6.04 9.70 15.45
C LEU A 646 4.66 9.03 15.52
N PRO A 647 4.06 8.90 16.72
CA PRO A 647 2.70 8.41 16.84
C PRO A 647 1.70 9.45 16.32
N PRO A 648 0.44 9.07 16.01
CA PRO A 648 -0.54 9.97 15.39
C PRO A 648 -0.75 11.28 16.17
N SER A 649 -0.81 12.41 15.47
CA SER A 649 -0.82 13.75 16.10
C SER A 649 -2.14 14.14 16.79
N ALA A 650 -3.26 13.53 16.39
CA ALA A 650 -4.57 13.76 17.02
C ALA A 650 -4.86 12.67 18.07
N PRO A 651 -5.24 13.04 19.31
CA PRO A 651 -5.82 12.09 20.25
C PRO A 651 -7.14 11.55 19.67
N GLY A 652 -7.48 10.30 19.99
CA GLY A 652 -8.77 9.74 19.57
C GLY A 652 -9.98 10.52 20.12
N PRO A 653 -11.18 10.31 19.54
CA PRO A 653 -12.39 11.02 19.94
C PRO A 653 -12.82 10.78 21.39
N TYR A 654 -12.27 9.74 22.04
CA TYR A 654 -12.51 9.40 23.44
C TYR A 654 -11.18 9.27 24.17
N PRO A 655 -10.72 10.28 24.94
CA PRO A 655 -9.63 10.07 25.88
C PRO A 655 -10.10 9.06 26.94
N PRO A 656 -9.22 8.15 27.42
CA PRO A 656 -9.57 7.25 28.51
C PRO A 656 -10.08 8.06 29.72
N PRO A 657 -11.07 7.54 30.48
CA PRO A 657 -11.79 8.28 31.50
C PRO A 657 -10.95 8.75 32.69
N ASP A 658 -9.65 8.43 32.73
CA ASP A 658 -8.79 8.69 33.87
C ASP A 658 -7.38 9.16 33.45
N THR A 659 -7.26 10.38 32.92
CA THR A 659 -5.96 11.06 32.84
C THR A 659 -6.05 12.55 33.17
N ARG A 660 -5.26 12.96 34.18
CA ARG A 660 -4.88 14.35 34.43
C ARG A 660 -4.30 14.95 33.14
N LYS A 661 -4.58 16.24 32.88
CA LYS A 661 -4.09 16.98 31.69
C LYS A 661 -2.63 16.61 31.38
N PRO A 662 -2.32 16.01 30.21
CA PRO A 662 -0.95 15.64 29.88
C PRO A 662 -0.10 16.90 29.69
N GLU A 663 1.06 16.95 30.34
CA GLU A 663 2.05 18.00 30.11
C GLU A 663 2.53 17.96 28.65
N LYS A 664 2.64 19.14 28.03
CA LYS A 664 3.01 19.33 26.61
C LYS A 664 4.36 18.72 26.17
N HIS A 665 5.16 18.18 27.10
CA HIS A 665 6.55 17.76 26.87
C HIS A 665 6.79 16.26 26.71
N LEU A 666 5.77 15.40 26.79
CA LEU A 666 5.96 13.94 26.93
C LEU A 666 5.95 13.13 25.62
N SER A 667 5.68 13.74 24.45
CA SER A 667 5.63 13.00 23.17
C SER A 667 6.90 13.15 22.33
N VAL A 668 8.05 12.86 22.95
CA VAL A 668 9.35 13.02 22.31
C VAL A 668 10.00 11.66 22.12
N ASN A 669 10.64 11.44 20.97
CA ASN A 669 11.43 10.24 20.71
C ASN A 669 12.73 10.28 21.55
N ASN A 670 12.87 9.35 22.48
CA ASN A 670 13.98 9.25 23.45
C ASN A 670 15.32 8.97 22.77
N PHE A 671 15.33 8.10 21.75
CA PHE A 671 16.53 7.76 21.01
C PHE A 671 17.08 8.99 20.27
N TYR A 672 16.21 9.66 19.52
CA TYR A 672 16.53 10.90 18.82
C TYR A 672 17.02 12.01 19.76
N GLN A 673 16.39 12.18 20.92
CA GLN A 673 16.84 13.15 21.92
C GLN A 673 18.21 12.81 22.49
N LYS A 674 18.50 11.52 22.69
CA LYS A 674 19.82 11.10 23.17
C LYS A 674 20.90 11.42 22.13
N VAL A 675 20.62 11.18 20.85
CA VAL A 675 21.54 11.50 19.75
C VAL A 675 21.77 13.00 19.63
N LYS A 676 20.72 13.82 19.74
CA LYS A 676 20.84 15.29 19.76
C LYS A 676 21.70 15.82 20.91
N LYS A 677 21.72 15.12 22.04
CA LYS A 677 22.52 15.49 23.23
C LYS A 677 23.93 14.90 23.22
N ALA A 678 24.28 14.09 22.22
CA ALA A 678 25.63 13.55 22.10
C ALA A 678 26.64 14.68 21.87
N PRO A 679 27.85 14.62 22.49
CA PRO A 679 28.88 15.63 22.27
C PRO A 679 29.25 15.76 20.79
N ALA A 680 29.48 16.99 20.33
CA ALA A 680 29.92 17.22 18.95
C ALA A 680 31.24 16.48 18.67
N GLY A 681 31.24 15.60 17.65
CA GLY A 681 32.39 14.78 17.28
C GLY A 681 32.51 13.44 18.02
N ALA A 682 31.60 13.11 18.93
CA ALA A 682 31.54 11.77 19.51
C ALA A 682 31.17 10.74 18.44
N SER A 683 32.04 9.74 18.22
CA SER A 683 31.75 8.63 17.31
C SER A 683 30.81 7.58 17.93
N LYS A 684 30.82 7.45 19.26
CA LYS A 684 30.01 6.47 20.01
C LYS A 684 29.20 7.11 21.13
N MET A 685 28.04 6.53 21.41
CA MET A 685 27.21 6.88 22.56
C MET A 685 26.65 5.64 23.28
N GLU A 686 26.41 5.78 24.57
CA GLU A 686 25.65 4.79 25.35
C GLU A 686 24.16 5.17 25.33
N TYR A 687 23.33 4.22 24.91
CA TYR A 687 21.87 4.34 24.90
C TYR A 687 21.26 3.27 25.80
N GLN A 688 20.30 3.67 26.63
CA GLN A 688 19.58 2.76 27.52
C GLN A 688 18.11 2.74 27.11
N TYR A 689 17.60 1.56 26.76
CA TYR A 689 16.19 1.41 26.40
C TYR A 689 15.30 1.59 27.64
N THR A 690 14.27 2.42 27.49
CA THR A 690 13.15 2.46 28.43
C THR A 690 12.25 1.26 28.20
N ALA A 691 11.67 0.68 29.25
CA ALA A 691 10.72 -0.43 29.13
C ALA A 691 9.60 -0.10 28.14
N THR A 692 9.37 -1.00 27.18
CA THR A 692 8.44 -0.80 26.06
C THR A 692 7.02 -0.55 26.56
N THR A 693 6.61 -1.25 27.60
CA THR A 693 5.30 -1.06 28.25
C THR A 693 5.16 0.29 28.94
N SER A 694 6.25 0.83 29.50
CA SER A 694 6.21 2.10 30.24
C SER A 694 5.96 3.26 29.28
N TRP A 695 6.78 3.39 28.23
CA TRP A 695 6.63 4.51 27.29
C TRP A 695 5.37 4.35 26.43
N TYR A 696 5.01 3.13 26.04
CA TYR A 696 3.77 2.88 25.27
C TYR A 696 2.52 3.12 26.13
N GLY A 697 2.59 2.85 27.44
CA GLY A 697 1.53 3.19 28.41
C GLY A 697 1.28 4.69 28.49
N ILE A 698 2.34 5.51 28.46
CA ILE A 698 2.23 6.97 28.37
C ILE A 698 1.54 7.39 27.06
N GLN A 699 1.94 6.80 25.93
CA GLN A 699 1.30 7.05 24.63
C GLN A 699 -0.19 6.65 24.62
N ARG A 700 -0.54 5.56 25.32
CA ARG A 700 -1.93 5.12 25.53
C ARG A 700 -2.71 6.13 26.37
N GLY A 701 -2.14 6.64 27.45
CA GLY A 701 -2.74 7.69 28.28
C GLY A 701 -3.01 8.99 27.51
N MET A 702 -2.26 9.25 26.43
CA MET A 702 -2.48 10.37 25.51
C MET A 702 -3.50 10.10 24.39
N GLY A 703 -4.05 8.89 24.28
CA GLY A 703 -4.95 8.50 23.19
C GLY A 703 -4.28 8.43 21.81
N ARG A 704 -2.96 8.25 21.77
CA ARG A 704 -2.13 8.14 20.56
C ARG A 704 -1.66 6.71 20.29
N HIS A 705 -2.19 5.74 21.02
CA HIS A 705 -1.91 4.32 20.83
C HIS A 705 -2.76 3.72 19.71
N PHE A 706 -2.52 2.44 19.45
CA PHE A 706 -3.28 1.63 18.52
C PHE A 706 -3.95 0.51 19.32
N GLU A 707 -5.28 0.54 19.41
CA GLU A 707 -6.06 -0.43 20.18
C GLU A 707 -5.94 -1.86 19.65
N HIS A 708 -5.64 -2.08 18.37
CA HIS A 708 -5.55 -3.42 17.78
C HIS A 708 -4.21 -4.13 18.01
N ILE A 709 -3.21 -3.46 18.61
CA ILE A 709 -1.90 -4.07 18.90
C ILE A 709 -1.74 -4.42 20.39
N GLN A 710 -1.21 -5.60 20.65
CA GLN A 710 -0.85 -6.04 21.99
C GLN A 710 0.63 -5.77 22.28
N VAL A 711 0.92 -4.69 23.01
CA VAL A 711 2.28 -4.41 23.51
C VAL A 711 2.46 -5.10 24.86
N GLY A 712 3.19 -6.21 24.87
CA GLY A 712 3.37 -7.05 26.06
C GLY A 712 4.71 -6.82 26.76
N GLY A 713 4.66 -6.51 28.05
CA GLY A 713 5.81 -6.53 28.95
C GLY A 713 5.94 -7.84 29.73
N GLN A 714 5.25 -8.89 29.30
CA GLN A 714 5.32 -10.21 29.91
C GLN A 714 5.50 -11.23 28.80
N ILE A 715 6.77 -11.49 28.45
CA ILE A 715 7.21 -12.46 27.42
C ILE A 715 6.43 -13.78 27.56
N ARG A 716 6.19 -14.23 28.80
CA ARG A 716 5.40 -15.42 29.14
C ARG A 716 4.00 -15.45 28.53
N ARG A 717 3.24 -14.35 28.56
CA ARG A 717 1.87 -14.31 27.99
C ARG A 717 1.89 -14.46 26.48
N ILE A 718 2.91 -13.89 25.83
CA ILE A 718 3.07 -14.01 24.37
C ILE A 718 3.50 -15.43 24.02
N TYR A 719 4.38 -16.05 24.81
CA TYR A 719 4.80 -17.44 24.60
C TYR A 719 3.64 -18.43 24.77
N GLU A 720 2.81 -18.21 25.79
CA GLU A 720 1.58 -18.99 26.00
C GLU A 720 0.60 -18.83 24.84
N ALA A 721 0.44 -17.61 24.31
CA ALA A 721 -0.41 -17.35 23.15
C ALA A 721 0.13 -18.04 21.88
N LEU A 722 1.44 -18.02 21.67
CA LEU A 722 2.13 -18.66 20.55
C LEU A 722 2.31 -20.18 20.74
N ARG A 723 1.96 -20.73 21.91
CA ARG A 723 2.18 -22.14 22.30
C ARG A 723 3.66 -22.55 22.23
N VAL A 724 4.54 -21.62 22.58
CA VAL A 724 5.97 -21.87 22.76
C VAL A 724 6.13 -22.74 24.03
N PRO A 725 6.78 -23.92 23.96
CA PRO A 725 7.01 -24.77 25.12
C PRO A 725 7.72 -24.01 26.24
N ARG A 726 7.47 -24.38 27.50
CA ARG A 726 8.26 -23.82 28.60
C ARG A 726 9.62 -24.50 28.62
N ASN A 727 10.69 -23.72 28.84
CA ASN A 727 12.00 -24.29 29.18
C ASN A 727 11.83 -25.12 30.47
N ALA A 728 12.28 -26.38 30.44
CA ALA A 728 12.21 -27.27 31.60
C ALA A 728 13.18 -26.88 32.74
N ASP A 729 14.07 -25.92 32.50
CA ASP A 729 15.15 -25.51 33.42
C ASP A 729 15.03 -24.05 33.89
N THR A 730 13.90 -23.69 34.51
CA THR A 730 13.81 -22.50 35.40
C THR A 730 13.08 -22.82 36.67
#